data_AF-A0AAD9JIS7-F1
#
_entry.id   AF-A0AAD9JIS7-F1
#
_cell.length_a   1.000
_cell.length_b   1.000
_cell.length_c   1.000
_cell.angle_alpha   90.00
_cell.angle_beta   90.00
_cell.angle_gamma   90.00
#
_symmetry.space_group_name_H-M   'P 1'
#
loop_
_entity.id
_entity.type
_entity.pdbx_description
1 polymer ?
#
loop_
_entity_poly.entity_id
_entity_poly.type
_entity_poly.pdbx_seq_one_letter_code
_entity_poly.pdbx_strand_id
1 'polypeptide(L)'
;MSDIQVKYQKLAAEYSKLRAQLPVLKKAVLDEQAKTEQLQETVKEKDQSVRKYEQELESLMFRNQQLSSRVAVLQQELDESEAKSKKNKKQPQFHGVDANTHYPEFMSHSSVIGEELQNKIEENERLHKQVHEASLQYEQTVGQLQEKLMLLEAEMSHHQEALTTATETSRSQINKLQEDKAVLEAKLQKQEKEAKELLGRALEAESNLHTVQEDLSSRLEEAESIIRSKLAFNDSENKQLNSLNIPAHNRVEQLQIREMVGQAARLIKELVQGLSNYYTYSEQRSKVYPIDADVGTLSDVNKKYCHYLHENTFYLRPIEQTFSAFHESLKDDVLVTLETANGLTEFAAAFKKYVSYASKLLPYQLLSLDEESSESSCTSSLESNNKELTEDLKSFVASLSKLETYICIITTQSDIFNNHPRSSHFKMFQVLTSTVSEFHDATSELCQRYAAKASLENQLPTITQRLRVTGECIVSTLNNLVTCTSKISAFMAGNLACIKKMLDSRMTDLSSIQSEHIHPYVNTYRQRAARYMSMIVRKVGDLKQKVRLLEAKMSGSIEDNLENVSMATRPDPIGSVTKPMCNPSTVTDKSMCISTGETDCDNREQLIRQHFSNRINELTLELQTADSKGLYFHAECRASHKQLKLCQQDNELLRQELNDTRQSQAQLKDELQTTTRSYEGQLSMMSEHLAAINEKLTTQKDEIDVLKYQLNNCNKTNKKGKIK
;
A
#
# COMPACT_ATOMS: atom_id res chain seq x y z
N MET A 1 8.92 -24.48 1.00
CA MET A 1 8.37 -24.97 2.29
C MET A 1 8.67 -24.01 3.43
N SER A 2 9.92 -23.89 3.90
CA SER A 2 10.30 -23.04 5.05
C SER A 2 9.80 -21.60 4.98
N ASP A 3 9.97 -20.91 3.85
CA ASP A 3 9.65 -19.48 3.72
C ASP A 3 8.15 -19.16 3.84
N ILE A 4 7.27 -20.09 3.43
CA ILE A 4 5.81 -19.99 3.64
C ILE A 4 5.47 -20.18 5.12
N GLN A 5 6.13 -21.13 5.79
CA GLN A 5 5.93 -21.40 7.21
C GLN A 5 6.38 -20.23 8.10
N VAL A 6 7.47 -19.54 7.73
CA VAL A 6 7.93 -18.30 8.37
C VAL A 6 6.92 -17.16 8.15
N LYS A 7 6.37 -17.00 6.94
CA LYS A 7 5.32 -16.00 6.66
C LYS A 7 4.04 -16.28 7.47
N TYR A 8 3.64 -17.55 7.58
CA TYR A 8 2.48 -17.96 8.38
C TYR A 8 2.69 -17.72 9.88
N GLN A 9 3.89 -18.01 10.42
CA GLN A 9 4.24 -17.68 11.81
C GLN A 9 4.23 -16.18 12.08
N LYS A 10 4.76 -15.35 11.17
CA LYS A 10 4.71 -13.88 11.31
C LYS A 10 3.26 -13.37 11.32
N LEU A 11 2.42 -13.87 10.41
CA LEU A 11 1.00 -13.50 10.35
C LEU A 11 0.24 -13.91 11.61
N ALA A 12 0.49 -15.12 12.12
CA ALA A 12 -0.09 -15.59 13.38
C ALA A 12 0.36 -14.75 14.58
N ALA A 13 1.63 -14.33 14.63
CA ALA A 13 2.15 -13.45 15.68
C ALA A 13 1.51 -12.06 15.66
N GLU A 14 1.38 -11.42 14.49
CA GLU A 14 0.68 -10.13 14.38
C GLU A 14 -0.81 -10.25 14.73
N TYR A 15 -1.49 -11.31 14.26
CA TYR A 15 -2.87 -11.59 14.64
C TYR A 15 -3.04 -11.76 16.17
N SER A 16 -2.10 -12.44 16.84
CA SER A 16 -2.09 -12.56 18.30
C SER A 16 -1.90 -11.21 19.01
N LYS A 17 -1.06 -10.30 18.49
CA LYS A 17 -0.92 -8.93 19.03
C LYS A 17 -2.20 -8.12 18.89
N LEU A 18 -2.79 -8.07 17.69
CA LEU A 18 -4.05 -7.37 17.45
C LEU A 18 -5.18 -7.91 18.35
N ARG A 19 -5.27 -9.24 18.49
CA ARG A 19 -6.27 -9.88 19.36
C ARG A 19 -6.07 -9.54 20.84
N ALA A 20 -4.83 -9.30 21.29
CA ALA A 20 -4.53 -8.87 22.67
C ALA A 20 -4.84 -7.38 22.92
N GLN A 21 -4.72 -6.52 21.89
CA GLN A 21 -5.04 -5.10 21.98
C GLN A 21 -6.55 -4.81 21.98
N LEU A 22 -7.33 -5.62 21.25
CA LEU A 22 -8.78 -5.47 21.10
C LEU A 22 -9.57 -5.33 22.44
N PRO A 23 -9.38 -6.19 23.47
CA PRO A 23 -10.07 -6.00 24.75
C PRO A 23 -9.63 -4.76 25.52
N VAL A 24 -8.38 -4.29 25.34
CA VAL A 24 -7.88 -3.06 25.99
C VAL A 24 -8.53 -1.83 25.37
N LEU A 25 -8.57 -1.75 24.03
CA LEU A 25 -9.29 -0.68 23.33
C LEU A 25 -10.78 -0.69 23.67
N LYS A 26 -11.42 -1.86 23.68
CA LYS A 26 -12.84 -1.98 24.03
C LYS A 26 -13.13 -1.48 25.44
N LYS A 27 -12.24 -1.75 26.41
CA LYS A 27 -12.37 -1.20 27.76
C LYS A 27 -12.20 0.32 27.77
N ALA A 28 -11.17 0.85 27.11
CA ALA A 28 -10.93 2.30 27.05
C ALA A 28 -12.12 3.07 26.42
N VAL A 29 -12.76 2.50 25.40
CA VAL A 29 -13.97 3.08 24.79
C VAL A 29 -15.15 3.08 25.76
N LEU A 30 -15.36 2.00 26.52
CA LEU A 30 -16.42 1.94 27.53
C LEU A 30 -16.18 2.91 28.69
N ASP A 31 -14.93 3.03 29.16
CA ASP A 31 -14.55 3.95 30.24
C ASP A 31 -14.74 5.42 29.80
N GLU A 32 -14.40 5.78 28.55
CA GLU A 32 -14.61 7.15 28.02
C GLU A 32 -16.09 7.45 27.71
N GLN A 33 -16.87 6.45 27.29
CA GLN A 33 -18.34 6.57 27.13
C GLN A 33 -19.03 6.86 28.47
N ALA A 34 -18.73 6.11 29.53
CA ALA A 34 -19.29 6.32 30.86
C ALA A 34 -18.93 7.70 31.43
N LYS A 35 -17.68 8.15 31.21
CA LYS A 35 -17.22 9.49 31.58
C LYS A 35 -17.93 10.61 30.79
N THR A 36 -18.21 10.37 29.51
CA THR A 36 -18.98 11.31 28.68
C THR A 36 -20.42 11.45 29.18
N GLU A 37 -21.05 10.36 29.58
CA GLU A 37 -22.40 10.35 30.18
C GLU A 37 -22.43 11.13 31.51
N GLN A 38 -21.46 10.89 32.39
CA GLN A 38 -21.31 11.63 33.66
C GLN A 38 -21.10 13.14 33.45
N LEU A 39 -20.32 13.53 32.43
CA LEU A 39 -20.14 14.94 32.07
C LEU A 39 -21.43 15.57 31.53
N GLN A 40 -22.21 14.84 30.72
CA GLN A 40 -23.52 15.33 30.25
C GLN A 40 -24.52 15.53 31.40
N GLU A 41 -24.53 14.64 32.38
CA GLU A 41 -25.37 14.79 33.59
C GLU A 41 -24.95 16.01 34.40
N THR A 42 -23.64 16.18 34.65
CA THR A 42 -23.08 17.35 35.34
C THR A 42 -23.44 18.66 34.63
N VAL A 43 -23.38 18.71 33.29
CA VAL A 43 -23.79 19.89 32.51
C VAL A 43 -25.27 20.19 32.69
N LYS A 44 -26.16 19.17 32.65
CA LYS A 44 -27.60 19.35 32.88
C LYS A 44 -27.91 19.91 34.28
N GLU A 45 -27.20 19.46 35.31
CA GLU A 45 -27.33 20.00 36.67
C GLU A 45 -26.87 21.46 36.78
N LYS A 46 -25.78 21.81 36.08
CA LYS A 46 -25.28 23.19 36.03
C LYS A 46 -26.23 24.11 35.26
N ASP A 47 -26.77 23.68 34.13
CA ASP A 47 -27.79 24.43 33.38
C ASP A 47 -29.05 24.68 34.21
N GLN A 48 -29.52 23.67 34.98
CA GLN A 48 -30.64 23.86 35.90
C GLN A 48 -30.30 24.86 37.03
N SER A 49 -29.06 24.88 37.49
CA SER A 49 -28.60 25.81 38.53
C SER A 49 -28.50 27.23 38.00
N VAL A 50 -27.97 27.42 36.78
CA VAL A 50 -27.93 28.72 36.09
C VAL A 50 -29.35 29.27 35.92
N ARG A 51 -30.29 28.47 35.42
CA ARG A 51 -31.70 28.90 35.27
C ARG A 51 -32.37 29.32 36.58
N LYS A 52 -32.01 28.70 37.70
CA LYS A 52 -32.48 29.14 39.04
C LYS A 52 -31.87 30.50 39.42
N TYR A 53 -30.57 30.69 39.22
CA TYR A 53 -29.92 31.97 39.49
C TYR A 53 -30.39 33.09 38.56
N GLU A 54 -30.73 32.80 37.30
CA GLU A 54 -31.37 33.74 36.37
C GLU A 54 -32.74 34.19 36.90
N GLN A 55 -33.59 33.26 37.36
CA GLN A 55 -34.88 33.59 37.98
C GLN A 55 -34.74 34.40 39.29
N GLU A 56 -33.72 34.10 40.10
CA GLU A 56 -33.38 34.90 41.28
C GLU A 56 -32.91 36.30 40.90
N LEU A 57 -32.08 36.43 39.85
CA LEU A 57 -31.64 37.72 39.30
C LEU A 57 -32.80 38.54 38.73
N GLU A 58 -33.71 37.95 37.98
CA GLU A 58 -34.91 38.63 37.47
C GLU A 58 -35.81 39.12 38.62
N SER A 59 -36.01 38.29 39.65
CA SER A 59 -36.76 38.63 40.87
C SER A 59 -36.12 39.78 41.65
N LEU A 60 -34.79 39.74 41.80
CA LEU A 60 -34.01 40.81 42.44
C LEU A 60 -34.00 42.09 41.62
N MET A 61 -33.84 42.00 40.29
CA MET A 61 -33.94 43.14 39.37
C MET A 61 -35.32 43.79 39.45
N PHE A 62 -36.40 43.01 39.44
CA PHE A 62 -37.76 43.54 39.58
C PHE A 62 -37.97 44.27 40.91
N ARG A 63 -37.51 43.69 42.04
CA ARG A 63 -37.50 44.37 43.34
C ARG A 63 -36.67 45.65 43.35
N ASN A 64 -35.48 45.62 42.73
CA ASN A 64 -34.57 46.77 42.72
C ASN A 64 -35.09 47.90 41.79
N GLN A 65 -35.76 47.54 40.70
CA GLN A 65 -36.48 48.48 39.84
C GLN A 65 -37.70 49.10 40.55
N GLN A 66 -38.46 48.30 41.31
CA GLN A 66 -39.56 48.80 42.14
C GLN A 66 -39.07 49.74 43.26
N LEU A 67 -37.95 49.41 43.91
CA LEU A 67 -37.28 50.27 44.88
C LEU A 67 -36.77 51.56 44.21
N SER A 68 -36.15 51.46 43.04
CA SER A 68 -35.65 52.62 42.29
C SER A 68 -36.77 53.59 41.91
N SER A 69 -37.91 53.08 41.42
CA SER A 69 -39.10 53.91 41.16
C SER A 69 -39.67 54.54 42.44
N ARG A 70 -39.67 53.81 43.57
CA ARG A 70 -40.13 54.36 44.85
C ARG A 70 -39.17 55.42 45.40
N VAL A 71 -37.86 55.24 45.23
CA VAL A 71 -36.83 56.23 45.56
C VAL A 71 -36.98 57.46 44.69
N ALA A 72 -37.21 57.32 43.37
CA ALA A 72 -37.46 58.44 42.47
C ALA A 72 -38.69 59.27 42.87
N VAL A 73 -39.80 58.62 43.28
CA VAL A 73 -40.98 59.30 43.81
C VAL A 73 -40.67 60.02 45.13
N LEU A 74 -39.95 59.38 46.05
CA LEU A 74 -39.54 60.01 47.32
C LEU A 74 -38.54 61.17 47.10
N GLN A 75 -37.70 61.11 46.08
CA GLN A 75 -36.83 62.22 45.64
C GLN A 75 -37.68 63.39 45.14
N GLN A 76 -38.69 63.12 44.31
CA GLN A 76 -39.60 64.14 43.80
C GLN A 76 -40.44 64.77 44.92
N GLU A 77 -40.95 63.97 45.87
CA GLU A 77 -41.63 64.47 47.08
C GLU A 77 -40.69 65.31 47.97
N LEU A 78 -39.41 64.93 48.08
CA LEU A 78 -38.38 65.70 48.78
C LEU A 78 -38.08 67.03 48.08
N ASP A 79 -37.89 67.05 46.78
CA ASP A 79 -37.66 68.27 45.98
C ASP A 79 -38.88 69.22 46.05
N GLU A 80 -40.10 68.67 46.01
CA GLU A 80 -41.35 69.42 46.25
C GLU A 80 -41.49 69.92 47.70
N SER A 81 -40.82 69.28 48.66
CA SER A 81 -40.74 69.74 50.06
C SER A 81 -39.65 70.81 50.26
N GLU A 82 -38.49 70.68 49.62
CA GLU A 82 -37.41 71.67 49.65
C GLU A 82 -37.83 72.97 48.95
N ALA A 83 -38.59 72.87 47.86
CA ALA A 83 -39.23 74.01 47.21
C ALA A 83 -40.19 74.79 48.15
N LYS A 84 -40.74 74.13 49.18
CA LYS A 84 -41.61 74.75 50.21
C LYS A 84 -40.83 75.22 51.45
N SER A 85 -39.57 74.81 51.64
CA SER A 85 -38.82 74.99 52.90
C SER A 85 -37.96 76.28 52.97
N LYS A 86 -37.77 77.01 51.87
CA LYS A 86 -36.92 78.22 51.83
C LYS A 86 -37.59 79.51 52.35
N LYS A 87 -38.07 79.53 53.60
CA LYS A 87 -38.30 80.78 54.38
C LYS A 87 -37.93 80.64 55.88
N ASN A 88 -37.11 81.59 56.35
CA ASN A 88 -36.89 82.00 57.75
C ASN A 88 -36.06 81.11 58.73
N LYS A 89 -34.75 81.13 58.48
CA LYS A 89 -33.66 81.48 59.43
C LYS A 89 -34.09 82.06 60.82
N LYS A 90 -33.74 81.39 61.93
CA LYS A 90 -32.95 81.92 63.10
C LYS A 90 -32.86 80.98 64.32
N GLN A 91 -31.67 80.98 64.96
CA GLN A 91 -31.29 80.50 66.31
C GLN A 91 -31.71 81.51 67.42
N PRO A 92 -31.48 81.33 68.75
CA PRO A 92 -30.93 80.19 69.54
C PRO A 92 -31.59 79.89 70.94
N GLN A 93 -31.07 78.89 71.66
CA GLN A 93 -30.81 78.78 73.14
C GLN A 93 -31.90 78.77 74.27
N PHE A 94 -31.91 77.65 75.03
CA PHE A 94 -31.61 77.49 76.49
C PHE A 94 -32.66 77.70 77.64
N HIS A 95 -32.88 76.61 78.42
CA HIS A 95 -33.17 76.46 79.88
C HIS A 95 -34.47 76.93 80.60
N GLY A 96 -34.82 76.18 81.69
CA GLY A 96 -35.62 76.60 82.86
C GLY A 96 -37.10 76.13 82.86
N VAL A 97 -37.59 75.11 83.59
CA VAL A 97 -37.61 74.77 85.05
C VAL A 97 -38.85 75.30 85.81
N ASP A 98 -39.74 74.35 86.13
CA ASP A 98 -40.60 74.13 87.32
C ASP A 98 -41.76 75.03 87.82
N ALA A 99 -42.75 74.30 88.34
CA ALA A 99 -43.53 74.48 89.59
C ALA A 99 -44.94 75.12 89.59
N ASN A 100 -45.92 74.27 89.97
CA ASN A 100 -47.07 74.51 90.88
C ASN A 100 -48.12 75.61 90.52
N THR A 101 -49.40 75.51 90.91
CA THR A 101 -49.88 75.24 92.29
C THR A 101 -51.33 74.71 92.31
N HIS A 102 -51.68 74.02 93.41
CA HIS A 102 -52.97 73.40 93.72
C HIS A 102 -53.90 74.36 94.50
N TYR A 103 -55.21 74.07 94.63
CA TYR A 103 -56.06 74.20 95.85
C TYR A 103 -57.58 74.17 95.52
N PRO A 104 -58.36 73.41 96.32
CA PRO A 104 -59.65 73.92 96.80
C PRO A 104 -59.99 73.52 98.28
N GLU A 105 -61.16 73.99 98.74
CA GLU A 105 -61.97 73.56 99.93
C GLU A 105 -61.53 73.89 101.37
N PHE A 106 -62.53 74.20 102.22
CA PHE A 106 -62.70 73.46 103.49
C PHE A 106 -64.10 73.52 104.16
N MET A 107 -64.54 72.36 104.72
CA MET A 107 -65.31 72.09 105.98
C MET A 107 -66.10 70.74 105.90
N SER A 108 -66.27 69.89 106.93
CA SER A 108 -65.66 69.75 108.28
C SER A 108 -66.01 68.37 108.94
N HIS A 109 -65.35 68.04 110.07
CA HIS A 109 -65.66 67.02 111.11
C HIS A 109 -65.30 65.51 110.90
N SER A 110 -65.30 64.74 112.01
CA SER A 110 -64.25 63.73 112.37
C SER A 110 -64.75 62.45 113.09
N SER A 111 -64.23 61.23 112.76
CA SER A 111 -64.37 60.01 113.61
C SER A 111 -63.50 58.73 113.33
N VAL A 112 -62.59 58.65 112.34
CA VAL A 112 -62.25 57.35 111.67
C VAL A 112 -60.99 56.56 112.13
N ILE A 113 -60.08 57.12 112.93
CA ILE A 113 -58.66 56.69 112.97
C ILE A 113 -58.35 55.29 113.62
N GLY A 114 -59.26 54.70 114.39
CA GLY A 114 -58.92 53.56 115.27
C GLY A 114 -58.66 52.20 114.60
N GLU A 115 -59.21 51.96 113.41
CA GLU A 115 -59.38 50.60 112.86
C GLU A 115 -58.21 50.13 111.96
N GLU A 116 -57.36 51.05 111.49
CA GLU A 116 -56.33 50.75 110.48
C GLU A 116 -55.09 49.99 111.00
N LEU A 117 -54.82 50.01 112.31
CA LEU A 117 -53.51 49.59 112.83
C LEU A 117 -53.34 48.06 112.91
N GLN A 118 -54.40 47.32 113.27
CA GLN A 118 -54.34 45.87 113.52
C GLN A 118 -53.99 45.07 112.25
N ASN A 119 -54.53 45.48 111.10
CA ASN A 119 -54.41 44.74 109.84
C ASN A 119 -52.96 44.64 109.31
N LYS A 120 -52.04 45.51 109.75
CA LYS A 120 -50.65 45.55 109.23
C LYS A 120 -49.70 44.51 109.81
N ILE A 121 -50.04 43.85 110.92
CA ILE A 121 -49.12 42.91 111.58
C ILE A 121 -49.21 41.51 110.94
N GLU A 122 -50.42 41.00 110.73
CA GLU A 122 -50.66 39.68 110.13
C GLU A 122 -50.17 39.60 108.67
N GLU A 123 -50.18 40.73 107.96
CA GLU A 123 -49.65 40.86 106.61
C GLU A 123 -48.13 40.54 106.54
N ASN A 124 -47.35 40.99 107.54
CA ASN A 124 -45.89 40.83 107.53
C ASN A 124 -45.41 39.38 107.72
N GLU A 125 -46.05 38.58 108.57
CA GLU A 125 -45.61 37.18 108.78
C GLU A 125 -45.81 36.33 107.52
N ARG A 126 -46.95 36.53 106.84
CA ARG A 126 -47.27 35.88 105.57
C ARG A 126 -46.23 36.20 104.49
N LEU A 127 -45.80 37.46 104.40
CA LEU A 127 -44.78 37.90 103.43
C LEU A 127 -43.45 37.17 103.62
N HIS A 128 -42.98 36.97 104.86
CA HIS A 128 -41.69 36.30 105.11
C HIS A 128 -41.63 34.85 104.63
N LYS A 129 -42.68 34.06 104.86
CA LYS A 129 -42.76 32.66 104.38
C LYS A 129 -42.76 32.61 102.85
N GLN A 130 -43.53 33.49 102.22
CA GLN A 130 -43.61 33.62 100.77
C GLN A 130 -42.25 34.02 100.14
N VAL A 131 -41.48 34.89 100.80
CA VAL A 131 -40.12 35.27 100.36
C VAL A 131 -39.13 34.10 100.44
N HIS A 132 -39.16 33.29 101.49
CA HIS A 132 -38.22 32.18 101.63
C HIS A 132 -38.48 31.05 100.61
N GLU A 133 -39.74 30.66 100.43
CA GLU A 133 -40.11 29.63 99.44
C GLU A 133 -39.82 30.07 98.01
N ALA A 134 -40.09 31.35 97.68
CA ALA A 134 -39.68 31.94 96.41
C ALA A 134 -38.14 31.90 96.24
N SER A 135 -37.37 32.21 97.29
CA SER A 135 -35.90 32.23 97.24
C SER A 135 -35.31 30.85 96.90
N LEU A 136 -35.84 29.76 97.49
CA LEU A 136 -35.37 28.40 97.20
C LEU A 136 -35.73 27.97 95.76
N GLN A 137 -36.90 28.35 95.26
CA GLN A 137 -37.29 28.11 93.87
C GLN A 137 -36.42 28.91 92.88
N TYR A 138 -36.04 30.14 93.22
CA TYR A 138 -35.06 30.92 92.45
C TYR A 138 -33.69 30.23 92.42
N GLU A 139 -33.19 29.72 93.54
CA GLU A 139 -31.87 29.06 93.58
C GLU A 139 -31.84 27.76 92.75
N GLN A 140 -32.89 26.93 92.82
CA GLN A 140 -33.01 25.73 91.98
C GLN A 140 -33.13 26.05 90.49
N THR A 141 -33.92 27.07 90.12
CA THR A 141 -34.05 27.48 88.71
C THR A 141 -32.75 28.09 88.17
N VAL A 142 -32.01 28.86 88.98
CA VAL A 142 -30.67 29.35 88.64
C VAL A 142 -29.70 28.19 88.38
N GLY A 143 -29.67 27.16 89.24
CA GLY A 143 -28.82 25.98 89.03
C GLY A 143 -29.12 25.23 87.73
N GLN A 144 -30.40 24.99 87.42
CA GLN A 144 -30.82 24.36 86.16
C GLN A 144 -30.51 25.23 84.92
N LEU A 145 -30.55 26.55 85.05
CA LEU A 145 -30.17 27.46 83.98
C LEU A 145 -28.64 27.49 83.78
N GLN A 146 -27.85 27.39 84.85
CA GLN A 146 -26.39 27.29 84.78
C GLN A 146 -25.91 26.00 84.11
N GLU A 147 -26.51 24.85 84.44
CA GLU A 147 -26.20 23.57 83.77
C GLU A 147 -26.54 23.62 82.27
N LYS A 148 -27.70 24.18 81.91
CA LYS A 148 -28.09 24.39 80.51
C LYS A 148 -27.16 25.37 79.79
N LEU A 149 -26.71 26.44 80.44
CA LEU A 149 -25.72 27.36 79.88
C LEU A 149 -24.40 26.63 79.59
N MET A 150 -23.88 25.84 80.53
CA MET A 150 -22.64 25.09 80.32
C MET A 150 -22.73 24.09 79.14
N LEU A 151 -23.86 23.39 79.00
CA LEU A 151 -24.10 22.50 77.87
C LEU A 151 -24.19 23.27 76.54
N LEU A 152 -24.94 24.38 76.50
CA LEU A 152 -25.05 25.22 75.31
C LEU A 152 -23.72 25.89 74.93
N GLU A 153 -22.89 26.28 75.90
CA GLU A 153 -21.54 26.82 75.66
C GLU A 153 -20.62 25.75 75.05
N ALA A 154 -20.69 24.50 75.52
CA ALA A 154 -19.94 23.39 74.94
C ALA A 154 -20.42 23.04 73.52
N GLU A 155 -21.73 23.00 73.28
CA GLU A 155 -22.32 22.79 71.95
C GLU A 155 -21.94 23.92 70.99
N MET A 156 -22.00 25.19 71.42
CA MET A 156 -21.54 26.33 70.63
C MET A 156 -20.05 26.24 70.30
N SER A 157 -19.20 25.86 71.25
CA SER A 157 -17.76 25.66 71.01
C SER A 157 -17.51 24.59 69.95
N HIS A 158 -18.22 23.46 70.03
CA HIS A 158 -18.08 22.38 69.04
C HIS A 158 -18.61 22.78 67.65
N HIS A 159 -19.75 23.45 67.59
CA HIS A 159 -20.27 24.01 66.33
C HIS A 159 -19.34 25.06 65.73
N GLN A 160 -18.68 25.88 66.55
CA GLN A 160 -17.70 26.86 66.08
C GLN A 160 -16.46 26.19 65.47
N GLU A 161 -15.96 25.10 66.06
CA GLU A 161 -14.83 24.31 65.53
C GLU A 161 -15.21 23.56 64.23
N ALA A 162 -16.43 23.02 64.16
CA ALA A 162 -16.95 22.43 62.92
C ALA A 162 -17.09 23.50 61.82
N LEU A 163 -17.55 24.71 62.17
CA LEU A 163 -17.66 25.84 61.24
C LEU A 163 -16.28 26.30 60.74
N THR A 164 -15.29 26.48 61.62
CA THR A 164 -13.93 26.87 61.18
C THR A 164 -13.36 25.84 60.23
N THR A 165 -13.42 24.54 60.58
CA THR A 165 -12.95 23.43 59.73
C THR A 165 -13.67 23.40 58.37
N ALA A 166 -14.99 23.59 58.34
CA ALA A 166 -15.76 23.66 57.09
C ALA A 166 -15.40 24.90 56.24
N THR A 167 -15.15 26.05 56.86
CA THR A 167 -14.72 27.26 56.13
C THR A 167 -13.29 27.15 55.59
N GLU A 168 -12.38 26.48 56.30
CA GLU A 168 -10.99 26.28 55.87
C GLU A 168 -10.90 25.28 54.71
N THR A 169 -11.62 24.17 54.79
CA THR A 169 -11.71 23.20 53.69
C THR A 169 -12.35 23.82 52.45
N SER A 170 -13.43 24.58 52.60
CA SER A 170 -14.05 25.34 51.50
C SER A 170 -13.11 26.38 50.90
N ARG A 171 -12.37 27.14 51.73
CA ARG A 171 -11.37 28.12 51.29
C ARG A 171 -10.23 27.45 50.50
N SER A 172 -9.76 26.29 50.95
CA SER A 172 -8.74 25.50 50.25
C SER A 172 -9.23 25.01 48.88
N GLN A 173 -10.48 24.55 48.78
CA GLN A 173 -11.09 24.18 47.50
C GLN A 173 -11.24 25.39 46.55
N ILE A 174 -11.69 26.54 47.05
CA ILE A 174 -11.80 27.78 46.27
C ILE A 174 -10.42 28.19 45.71
N ASN A 175 -9.37 28.15 46.52
CA ASN A 175 -8.02 28.49 46.07
C ASN A 175 -7.53 27.55 44.95
N LYS A 176 -7.74 26.23 45.08
CA LYS A 176 -7.39 25.26 44.03
C LYS A 176 -8.16 25.53 42.74
N LEU A 177 -9.47 25.77 42.82
CA LEU A 177 -10.30 26.11 41.66
C LEU A 177 -9.89 27.43 40.99
N GLN A 178 -9.38 28.40 41.76
CA GLN A 178 -8.82 29.64 41.21
C GLN A 178 -7.48 29.40 40.49
N GLU A 179 -6.61 28.53 41.02
CA GLU A 179 -5.35 28.14 40.38
C GLU A 179 -5.61 27.35 39.08
N ASP A 180 -6.48 26.33 39.12
CA ASP A 180 -6.91 25.56 37.94
C ASP A 180 -7.54 26.46 36.88
N LYS A 181 -8.39 27.41 37.29
CA LYS A 181 -8.97 28.42 36.40
C LYS A 181 -7.89 29.26 35.70
N ALA A 182 -6.92 29.80 36.44
CA ALA A 182 -5.84 30.60 35.86
C ALA A 182 -4.99 29.79 34.85
N VAL A 183 -4.71 28.52 35.16
CA VAL A 183 -4.01 27.60 34.26
C VAL A 183 -4.82 27.31 32.99
N LEU A 184 -6.15 27.14 33.11
CA LEU A 184 -7.04 26.93 31.96
C LEU A 184 -7.18 28.19 31.10
N GLU A 185 -7.30 29.37 31.70
CA GLU A 185 -7.33 30.66 30.97
C GLU A 185 -6.03 30.88 30.18
N ALA A 186 -4.87 30.60 30.78
CA ALA A 186 -3.57 30.68 30.09
C ALA A 186 -3.45 29.67 28.92
N LYS A 187 -3.96 28.44 29.10
CA LYS A 187 -4.02 27.43 28.02
C LYS A 187 -4.95 27.87 26.89
N LEU A 188 -6.11 28.42 27.21
CA LEU A 188 -7.09 28.90 26.24
C LEU A 188 -6.52 30.07 25.41
N GLN A 189 -5.89 31.06 26.05
CA GLN A 189 -5.21 32.16 25.34
C GLN A 189 -4.08 31.66 24.43
N LYS A 190 -3.32 30.65 24.87
CA LYS A 190 -2.28 30.03 24.03
C LYS A 190 -2.90 29.35 22.79
N GLN A 191 -3.94 28.54 22.97
CA GLN A 191 -4.64 27.88 21.86
C GLN A 191 -5.29 28.87 20.91
N GLU A 192 -5.87 29.96 21.41
CA GLU A 192 -6.46 31.03 20.59
C GLU A 192 -5.39 31.73 19.73
N LYS A 193 -4.19 31.94 20.27
CA LYS A 193 -3.05 32.47 19.50
C LYS A 193 -2.58 31.49 18.42
N GLU A 194 -2.41 30.21 18.76
CA GLU A 194 -2.03 29.16 17.81
C GLU A 194 -3.07 29.01 16.68
N ALA A 195 -4.37 29.09 17.00
CA ALA A 195 -5.45 29.07 16.00
C ALA A 195 -5.40 30.28 15.05
N LYS A 196 -5.11 31.49 15.55
CA LYS A 196 -4.93 32.69 14.72
C LYS A 196 -3.71 32.60 13.80
N GLU A 197 -2.60 32.05 14.29
CA GLU A 197 -1.40 31.82 13.48
C GLU A 197 -1.64 30.77 12.37
N LEU A 198 -2.37 29.69 12.67
CA LEU A 198 -2.75 28.68 11.67
C LEU A 198 -3.73 29.24 10.63
N LEU A 199 -4.71 30.05 11.03
CA LEU A 199 -5.64 30.71 10.12
C LEU A 199 -4.91 31.67 9.15
N GLY A 200 -3.93 32.44 9.65
CA GLY A 200 -3.11 33.30 8.81
C GLY A 200 -2.34 32.50 7.74
N ARG A 201 -1.70 31.40 8.12
CA ARG A 201 -1.00 30.51 7.17
C ARG A 201 -1.93 29.86 6.15
N ALA A 202 -3.17 29.52 6.55
CA ALA A 202 -4.17 28.98 5.63
C ALA A 202 -4.57 29.99 4.55
N LEU A 203 -4.82 31.25 4.93
CA LEU A 203 -5.14 32.34 4.00
C LEU A 203 -3.96 32.68 3.06
N GLU A 204 -2.73 32.67 3.57
CA GLU A 204 -1.53 32.83 2.74
C GLU A 204 -1.40 31.67 1.73
N ALA A 205 -1.63 30.43 2.15
CA ALA A 205 -1.61 29.26 1.27
C ALA A 205 -2.70 29.30 0.20
N GLU A 206 -3.91 29.75 0.53
CA GLU A 206 -5.03 29.92 -0.41
C GLU A 206 -4.73 31.00 -1.47
N SER A 207 -4.16 32.14 -1.05
CA SER A 207 -3.70 33.20 -1.96
C SER A 207 -2.58 32.72 -2.91
N ASN A 208 -1.61 31.97 -2.38
CA ASN A 208 -0.55 31.35 -3.18
C ASN A 208 -1.09 30.29 -4.16
N LEU A 209 -2.12 29.55 -3.78
CA LEU A 209 -2.77 28.58 -4.66
C LEU A 209 -3.55 29.27 -5.79
N HIS A 210 -4.26 30.37 -5.49
CA HIS A 210 -4.98 31.16 -6.50
C HIS A 210 -4.03 31.74 -7.55
N THR A 211 -2.93 32.35 -7.13
CA THR A 211 -1.93 32.95 -8.05
C THR A 211 -1.24 31.90 -8.92
N VAL A 212 -0.93 30.71 -8.38
CA VAL A 212 -0.42 29.58 -9.18
C VAL A 212 -1.47 29.04 -10.14
N GLN A 213 -2.75 28.99 -9.75
CA GLN A 213 -3.84 28.58 -10.63
C GLN A 213 -4.03 29.56 -11.79
N GLU A 214 -3.92 30.86 -11.55
CA GLU A 214 -3.97 31.90 -12.60
C GLU A 214 -2.78 31.78 -13.58
N ASP A 215 -1.54 31.63 -13.09
CA ASP A 215 -0.36 31.42 -13.94
C ASP A 215 -0.50 30.16 -14.81
N LEU A 216 -0.86 29.03 -14.20
CA LEU A 216 -1.05 27.77 -14.93
C LEU A 216 -2.18 27.84 -15.95
N SER A 217 -3.27 28.55 -15.64
CA SER A 217 -4.38 28.76 -16.59
C SER A 217 -3.95 29.63 -17.76
N SER A 218 -3.26 30.75 -17.50
CA SER A 218 -2.71 31.62 -18.56
C SER A 218 -1.72 30.87 -19.46
N ARG A 219 -0.85 30.04 -18.87
CA ARG A 219 0.12 29.24 -19.62
C ARG A 219 -0.52 28.10 -20.41
N LEU A 220 -1.64 27.55 -19.93
CA LEU A 220 -2.45 26.58 -20.67
C LEU A 220 -3.09 27.26 -21.89
N GLU A 221 -3.72 28.42 -21.72
CA GLU A 221 -4.32 29.19 -22.81
C GLU A 221 -3.27 29.60 -23.86
N GLU A 222 -2.08 30.03 -23.43
CA GLU A 222 -0.97 30.33 -24.33
C GLU A 222 -0.52 29.08 -25.09
N ALA A 223 -0.30 27.95 -24.41
CA ALA A 223 0.11 26.71 -25.04
C ALA A 223 -0.94 26.20 -26.03
N GLU A 224 -2.23 26.23 -25.69
CA GLU A 224 -3.32 25.89 -26.61
C GLU A 224 -3.40 26.85 -27.81
N SER A 225 -3.16 28.14 -27.61
CA SER A 225 -3.09 29.13 -28.69
C SER A 225 -1.92 28.87 -29.63
N ILE A 226 -0.74 28.52 -29.09
CA ILE A 226 0.43 28.10 -29.87
C ILE A 226 0.10 26.82 -30.65
N ILE A 227 -0.50 25.81 -30.01
CA ILE A 227 -0.89 24.56 -30.69
C ILE A 227 -1.88 24.85 -31.83
N ARG A 228 -2.99 25.55 -31.54
CA ARG A 228 -4.02 25.90 -32.54
C ARG A 228 -3.50 26.76 -33.70
N SER A 229 -2.45 27.56 -33.48
CA SER A 229 -1.86 28.45 -34.51
C SER A 229 -0.64 27.89 -35.23
N LYS A 230 0.06 26.89 -34.67
CA LYS A 230 1.29 26.31 -35.25
C LYS A 230 1.14 24.86 -35.73
N LEU A 231 0.21 24.09 -35.18
CA LEU A 231 -0.12 22.74 -35.67
C LEU A 231 -1.34 22.81 -36.60
N ALA A 232 -1.06 22.90 -37.90
CA ALA A 232 -2.09 22.84 -38.95
C ALA A 232 -2.65 21.42 -39.21
N PHE A 233 -2.11 20.41 -38.53
CA PHE A 233 -2.49 19.00 -38.69
C PHE A 233 -2.42 18.29 -37.33
N ASN A 234 -3.48 17.56 -36.99
CA ASN A 234 -3.56 16.70 -35.82
C ASN A 234 -3.34 15.24 -36.27
N ASP A 235 -2.13 14.72 -36.04
CA ASP A 235 -1.78 13.34 -36.36
C ASP A 235 -2.69 12.31 -35.66
N SER A 236 -3.10 12.62 -34.43
CA SER A 236 -3.95 11.78 -33.59
C SER A 236 -5.40 11.66 -34.09
N GLU A 237 -5.84 12.53 -35.01
CA GLU A 237 -7.21 12.53 -35.53
C GLU A 237 -7.46 11.43 -36.59
N ASN A 238 -6.44 11.09 -37.40
CA ASN A 238 -6.59 10.11 -38.48
C ASN A 238 -6.16 8.70 -38.08
N LYS A 239 -7.11 7.94 -37.51
CA LYS A 239 -6.98 6.53 -37.11
C LYS A 239 -6.39 5.61 -38.19
N GLN A 240 -6.71 5.83 -39.48
CA GLN A 240 -6.20 4.98 -40.56
C GLN A 240 -4.69 5.19 -40.77
N LEU A 241 -4.22 6.44 -40.69
CA LEU A 241 -2.79 6.73 -40.72
C LEU A 241 -2.08 6.25 -39.44
N ASN A 242 -2.72 6.41 -38.28
CA ASN A 242 -2.17 5.92 -37.02
C ASN A 242 -2.02 4.40 -36.96
N SER A 243 -2.86 3.64 -37.67
CA SER A 243 -2.69 2.19 -37.84
C SER A 243 -1.39 1.78 -38.56
N LEU A 244 -0.76 2.70 -39.29
CA LEU A 244 0.54 2.49 -39.97
C LEU A 244 1.74 2.79 -39.06
N ASN A 245 1.53 3.42 -37.90
CA ASN A 245 2.61 3.76 -36.98
C ASN A 245 3.34 2.51 -36.49
N ILE A 246 4.66 2.63 -36.37
CA ILE A 246 5.50 1.56 -35.82
C ILE A 246 5.31 1.58 -34.29
N PRO A 247 4.93 0.47 -33.64
CA PRO A 247 4.79 0.41 -32.19
C PRO A 247 6.09 0.85 -31.50
N ALA A 248 5.96 1.69 -30.48
CA ALA A 248 7.09 2.22 -29.74
C ALA A 248 7.96 1.08 -29.19
N HIS A 249 9.28 1.25 -29.28
CA HIS A 249 10.22 0.29 -28.72
C HIS A 249 10.23 0.39 -27.19
N ASN A 250 9.51 -0.50 -26.53
CA ASN A 250 9.52 -0.61 -25.07
C ASN A 250 10.72 -1.45 -24.61
N ARG A 251 11.79 -0.79 -24.17
CA ARG A 251 13.01 -1.43 -23.66
C ARG A 251 12.75 -2.36 -22.47
N VAL A 252 11.77 -2.04 -21.61
CA VAL A 252 11.44 -2.87 -20.44
C VAL A 252 10.83 -4.21 -20.89
N GLU A 253 9.91 -4.18 -21.84
CA GLU A 253 9.32 -5.42 -22.40
C GLU A 253 10.35 -6.24 -23.18
N GLN A 254 11.27 -5.61 -23.92
CA GLN A 254 12.33 -6.34 -24.64
C GLN A 254 13.34 -6.99 -23.70
N LEU A 255 13.70 -6.34 -22.58
CA LEU A 255 14.51 -6.96 -21.52
C LEU A 255 13.78 -8.15 -20.87
N GLN A 256 12.47 -8.03 -20.64
CA GLN A 256 11.65 -9.15 -20.13
C GLN A 256 11.60 -10.33 -21.12
N ILE A 257 11.43 -10.09 -22.44
CA ILE A 257 11.52 -11.15 -23.46
C ILE A 257 12.88 -11.84 -23.40
N ARG A 258 13.97 -11.04 -23.37
CA ARG A 258 15.33 -11.56 -23.36
C ARG A 258 15.60 -12.41 -22.12
N GLU A 259 15.16 -11.96 -20.94
CA GLU A 259 15.28 -12.73 -19.70
C GLU A 259 14.49 -14.03 -19.76
N MET A 260 13.23 -14.00 -20.21
CA MET A 260 12.39 -15.20 -20.38
C MET A 260 13.03 -16.22 -21.34
N VAL A 261 13.55 -15.77 -22.49
CA VAL A 261 14.25 -16.65 -23.43
C VAL A 261 15.55 -17.18 -22.82
N GLY A 262 16.27 -16.39 -22.02
CA GLY A 262 17.45 -16.83 -21.27
C GLY A 262 17.13 -17.89 -20.21
N GLN A 263 15.99 -17.78 -19.53
CA GLN A 263 15.49 -18.82 -18.61
C GLN A 263 15.13 -20.10 -19.38
N ALA A 264 14.40 -19.99 -20.50
CA ALA A 264 14.07 -21.12 -21.36
C ALA A 264 15.33 -21.84 -21.91
N ALA A 265 16.37 -21.09 -22.29
CA ALA A 265 17.62 -21.65 -22.78
C ALA A 265 18.33 -22.53 -21.73
N ARG A 266 18.31 -22.13 -20.45
CA ARG A 266 18.84 -22.94 -19.35
C ARG A 266 18.05 -24.23 -19.16
N LEU A 267 16.73 -24.16 -19.23
CA LEU A 267 15.86 -25.33 -19.09
C LEU A 267 16.00 -26.31 -20.27
N ILE A 268 16.11 -25.82 -21.51
CA ILE A 268 16.39 -26.64 -22.69
C ILE A 268 17.74 -27.33 -22.57
N LYS A 269 18.77 -26.66 -22.04
CA LYS A 269 20.08 -27.26 -21.75
C LYS A 269 19.99 -28.37 -20.70
N GLU A 270 19.26 -28.14 -19.59
CA GLU A 270 19.01 -29.19 -18.59
C GLU A 270 18.29 -30.41 -19.20
N LEU A 271 17.28 -30.19 -20.05
CA LEU A 271 16.54 -31.25 -20.74
C LEU A 271 17.43 -32.06 -21.69
N VAL A 272 18.21 -31.38 -22.53
CA VAL A 272 19.17 -31.99 -23.46
C VAL A 272 20.19 -32.85 -22.72
N GLN A 273 20.73 -32.38 -21.60
CA GLN A 273 21.65 -33.15 -20.77
C GLN A 273 20.97 -34.38 -20.13
N GLY A 274 19.75 -34.22 -19.62
CA GLY A 274 18.96 -35.33 -19.05
C GLY A 274 18.70 -36.43 -20.07
N LEU A 275 18.29 -36.06 -21.28
CA LEU A 275 18.02 -37.00 -22.39
C LEU A 275 19.30 -37.72 -22.84
N SER A 276 20.41 -36.99 -22.98
CA SER A 276 21.69 -37.60 -23.37
C SER A 276 22.20 -38.59 -22.32
N ASN A 277 22.07 -38.26 -21.03
CA ASN A 277 22.41 -39.18 -19.94
C ASN A 277 21.51 -40.43 -19.95
N TYR A 278 20.19 -40.26 -20.12
CA TYR A 278 19.23 -41.36 -20.22
C TYR A 278 19.59 -42.33 -21.36
N TYR A 279 19.87 -41.83 -22.56
CA TYR A 279 20.29 -42.67 -23.68
C TYR A 279 21.65 -43.35 -23.43
N THR A 280 22.60 -42.65 -22.81
CA THR A 280 23.93 -43.20 -22.49
C THR A 280 23.84 -44.36 -21.49
N TYR A 281 23.05 -44.24 -20.41
CA TYR A 281 22.88 -45.36 -19.47
C TYR A 281 22.00 -46.47 -20.05
N SER A 282 21.04 -46.14 -20.92
CA SER A 282 20.30 -47.16 -21.70
C SER A 282 21.24 -47.97 -22.58
N GLU A 283 22.22 -47.33 -23.24
CA GLU A 283 23.23 -48.01 -24.07
C GLU A 283 24.12 -48.94 -23.22
N GLN A 284 24.50 -48.49 -22.02
CA GLN A 284 25.25 -49.32 -21.07
C GLN A 284 24.42 -50.52 -20.60
N ARG A 285 23.15 -50.34 -20.25
CA ARG A 285 22.31 -51.42 -19.75
C ARG A 285 21.99 -52.47 -20.83
N SER A 286 21.71 -52.07 -22.07
CA SER A 286 21.47 -53.00 -23.19
C SER A 286 22.71 -53.79 -23.65
N LYS A 287 23.90 -53.48 -23.09
CA LYS A 287 25.11 -54.32 -23.21
C LYS A 287 25.30 -55.29 -22.05
N VAL A 288 24.50 -55.19 -21.00
CA VAL A 288 24.63 -55.98 -19.75
C VAL A 288 23.49 -57.00 -19.62
N TYR A 289 22.32 -56.70 -20.16
CA TYR A 289 21.13 -57.56 -20.12
C TYR A 289 20.34 -57.41 -21.45
N PRO A 290 19.74 -58.48 -22.02
CA PRO A 290 19.58 -59.84 -21.49
C PRO A 290 20.87 -60.65 -21.29
N ILE A 291 21.82 -60.52 -22.23
CA ILE A 291 23.12 -61.22 -22.21
C ILE A 291 24.23 -60.17 -22.07
N ASP A 292 25.14 -60.36 -21.11
CA ASP A 292 26.28 -59.47 -20.93
C ASP A 292 27.28 -59.63 -22.11
N ALA A 293 27.61 -58.51 -22.74
CA ALA A 293 28.51 -58.41 -23.90
C ALA A 293 29.92 -58.97 -23.63
N ASP A 294 30.36 -59.00 -22.37
CA ASP A 294 31.65 -59.58 -21.97
C ASP A 294 31.61 -61.13 -21.96
N VAL A 295 30.41 -61.73 -21.92
CA VAL A 295 30.19 -63.17 -21.71
C VAL A 295 29.59 -63.86 -22.95
N GLY A 296 28.80 -63.14 -23.76
CA GLY A 296 28.14 -63.69 -24.94
C GLY A 296 27.87 -62.65 -26.04
N THR A 297 27.43 -63.13 -27.20
CA THR A 297 27.12 -62.26 -28.34
C THR A 297 25.74 -61.62 -28.19
N LEU A 298 25.68 -60.28 -28.15
CA LEU A 298 24.42 -59.52 -28.20
C LEU A 298 23.53 -59.93 -29.38
N SER A 299 22.21 -59.88 -29.19
CA SER A 299 21.22 -60.00 -30.26
C SER A 299 21.41 -58.93 -31.35
N ASP A 300 21.01 -59.22 -32.59
CA ASP A 300 21.12 -58.24 -33.68
C ASP A 300 20.20 -57.03 -33.50
N VAL A 301 19.16 -57.16 -32.66
CA VAL A 301 18.33 -56.06 -32.17
C VAL A 301 19.16 -55.17 -31.25
N ASN A 302 19.74 -55.71 -30.16
CA ASN A 302 20.50 -54.91 -29.20
C ASN A 302 21.78 -54.32 -29.80
N LYS A 303 22.44 -54.99 -30.76
CA LYS A 303 23.53 -54.39 -31.56
C LYS A 303 23.08 -53.10 -32.26
N LYS A 304 21.94 -53.14 -32.97
CA LYS A 304 21.38 -51.97 -33.68
C LYS A 304 20.87 -50.91 -32.72
N TYR A 305 20.25 -51.31 -31.61
CA TYR A 305 19.75 -50.41 -30.58
C TYR A 305 20.90 -49.61 -29.94
N CYS A 306 21.96 -50.30 -29.49
CA CYS A 306 23.16 -49.64 -28.95
C CYS A 306 23.83 -48.70 -29.97
N HIS A 307 23.90 -49.11 -31.24
CA HIS A 307 24.44 -48.26 -32.31
C HIS A 307 23.65 -46.96 -32.46
N TYR A 308 22.31 -47.01 -32.50
CA TYR A 308 21.49 -45.79 -32.58
C TYR A 308 21.53 -44.97 -31.29
N LEU A 309 21.51 -45.60 -30.11
CA LEU A 309 21.68 -44.90 -28.83
C LEU A 309 22.98 -44.09 -28.78
N HIS A 310 24.07 -44.62 -29.35
CA HIS A 310 25.35 -43.92 -29.43
C HIS A 310 25.27 -42.63 -30.28
N GLU A 311 24.39 -42.57 -31.29
CA GLU A 311 24.18 -41.37 -32.11
C GLU A 311 23.47 -40.23 -31.36
N ASN A 312 22.95 -40.43 -30.14
CA ASN A 312 22.08 -39.46 -29.44
C ASN A 312 22.62 -38.02 -29.43
N THR A 313 23.93 -37.86 -29.21
CA THR A 313 24.56 -36.54 -29.07
C THR A 313 24.54 -35.74 -30.38
N PHE A 314 24.53 -36.41 -31.53
CA PHE A 314 24.44 -35.76 -32.85
C PHE A 314 23.09 -35.05 -33.05
N TYR A 315 22.00 -35.62 -32.52
CA TYR A 315 20.66 -35.05 -32.63
C TYR A 315 20.32 -34.08 -31.50
N LEU A 316 20.83 -34.32 -30.29
CA LEU A 316 20.57 -33.51 -29.11
C LEU A 316 21.37 -32.19 -29.07
N ARG A 317 22.67 -32.23 -29.42
CA ARG A 317 23.55 -31.04 -29.35
C ARG A 317 23.08 -29.84 -30.21
N PRO A 318 22.55 -30.03 -31.44
CA PRO A 318 22.02 -28.92 -32.23
C PRO A 318 20.84 -28.18 -31.58
N ILE A 319 20.06 -28.84 -30.72
CA ILE A 319 18.91 -28.22 -30.01
C ILE A 319 19.40 -27.14 -29.05
N GLU A 320 20.40 -27.48 -28.21
CA GLU A 320 21.02 -26.52 -27.30
C GLU A 320 21.67 -25.36 -28.08
N GLN A 321 22.47 -25.69 -29.09
CA GLN A 321 23.23 -24.70 -29.86
C GLN A 321 22.34 -23.69 -30.59
N THR A 322 21.28 -24.14 -31.27
CA THR A 322 20.37 -23.25 -32.01
C THR A 322 19.55 -22.36 -31.08
N PHE A 323 19.06 -22.88 -29.95
CA PHE A 323 18.31 -22.05 -28.99
C PHE A 323 19.21 -21.05 -28.24
N SER A 324 20.46 -21.44 -27.89
CA SER A 324 21.44 -20.51 -27.33
C SER A 324 21.82 -19.40 -28.32
N ALA A 325 22.04 -19.74 -29.59
CA ALA A 325 22.29 -18.73 -30.64
C ALA A 325 21.08 -17.78 -30.84
N PHE A 326 19.85 -18.29 -30.75
CA PHE A 326 18.66 -17.44 -30.74
C PHE A 326 18.67 -16.46 -29.55
N HIS A 327 18.92 -16.93 -28.32
CA HIS A 327 19.03 -16.06 -27.14
C HIS A 327 20.13 -14.98 -27.28
N GLU A 328 21.31 -15.35 -27.80
CA GLU A 328 22.42 -14.41 -28.05
C GLU A 328 22.10 -13.37 -29.14
N SER A 329 21.22 -13.71 -30.09
CA SER A 329 20.78 -12.78 -31.13
C SER A 329 19.84 -11.67 -30.63
N LEU A 330 19.24 -11.83 -29.44
CA LEU A 330 18.34 -10.85 -28.85
C LEU A 330 19.15 -9.66 -28.29
N LYS A 331 19.00 -8.50 -28.94
CA LYS A 331 19.63 -7.23 -28.53
C LYS A 331 18.60 -6.29 -27.92
N ASP A 332 19.04 -5.52 -26.95
CA ASP A 332 18.20 -4.57 -26.20
C ASP A 332 17.53 -3.52 -27.10
N ASP A 333 18.15 -3.15 -28.24
CA ASP A 333 17.69 -2.11 -29.16
C ASP A 333 16.80 -2.62 -30.32
N VAL A 334 16.55 -3.93 -30.38
CA VAL A 334 15.81 -4.56 -31.49
C VAL A 334 14.45 -5.04 -31.00
N LEU A 335 13.37 -4.55 -31.62
CA LEU A 335 12.02 -5.03 -31.33
C LEU A 335 11.85 -6.49 -31.77
N VAL A 336 11.84 -7.42 -30.81
CA VAL A 336 11.55 -8.83 -31.05
C VAL A 336 10.04 -9.04 -31.12
N THR A 337 9.60 -9.67 -32.21
CA THR A 337 8.22 -10.11 -32.44
C THR A 337 8.26 -11.56 -32.93
N LEU A 338 7.14 -12.29 -32.85
CA LEU A 338 7.10 -13.68 -33.33
C LEU A 338 7.36 -13.75 -34.86
N GLU A 339 7.01 -12.67 -35.57
CA GLU A 339 7.30 -12.46 -36.99
C GLU A 339 8.78 -12.18 -37.32
N THR A 340 9.60 -11.77 -36.35
CA THR A 340 11.02 -11.45 -36.55
C THR A 340 11.98 -12.41 -35.85
N ALA A 341 11.45 -13.37 -35.06
CA ALA A 341 12.19 -14.33 -34.26
C ALA A 341 12.79 -15.50 -35.08
N ASN A 342 13.48 -15.18 -36.19
CA ASN A 342 13.98 -16.16 -37.17
C ASN A 342 14.81 -17.30 -36.55
N GLY A 343 15.58 -17.04 -35.48
CA GLY A 343 16.38 -18.06 -34.79
C GLY A 343 15.56 -19.20 -34.15
N LEU A 344 14.27 -18.98 -33.86
CA LEU A 344 13.40 -20.05 -33.41
C LEU A 344 13.16 -21.10 -34.52
N THR A 345 13.20 -20.72 -35.79
CA THR A 345 13.00 -21.66 -36.91
C THR A 345 14.14 -22.69 -37.01
N GLU A 346 15.38 -22.27 -36.70
CA GLU A 346 16.54 -23.16 -36.65
C GLU A 346 16.42 -24.16 -35.48
N PHE A 347 15.94 -23.69 -34.32
CA PHE A 347 15.62 -24.55 -33.17
C PHE A 347 14.51 -25.56 -33.48
N ALA A 348 13.41 -25.13 -34.10
CA ALA A 348 12.32 -26.03 -34.49
C ALA A 348 12.81 -27.12 -35.46
N ALA A 349 13.67 -26.76 -36.43
CA ALA A 349 14.28 -27.70 -37.36
C ALA A 349 15.24 -28.69 -36.66
N ALA A 350 15.99 -28.24 -35.63
CA ALA A 350 16.83 -29.13 -34.81
C ALA A 350 15.99 -30.09 -33.96
N PHE A 351 14.96 -29.58 -33.27
CA PHE A 351 14.06 -30.38 -32.45
C PHE A 351 13.30 -31.43 -33.28
N LYS A 352 12.83 -31.06 -34.48
CA LYS A 352 12.18 -31.99 -35.42
C LYS A 352 13.07 -33.15 -35.84
N LYS A 353 14.36 -32.91 -36.09
CA LYS A 353 15.34 -33.97 -36.39
C LYS A 353 15.52 -34.93 -35.21
N TYR A 354 15.58 -34.39 -33.99
CA TYR A 354 15.65 -35.20 -32.77
C TYR A 354 14.40 -36.05 -32.54
N VAL A 355 13.20 -35.48 -32.69
CA VAL A 355 11.95 -36.25 -32.57
C VAL A 355 11.88 -37.35 -33.62
N SER A 356 12.29 -37.07 -34.86
CA SER A 356 12.39 -38.09 -35.92
C SER A 356 13.37 -39.22 -35.55
N TYR A 357 14.48 -38.89 -34.88
CA TYR A 357 15.43 -39.87 -34.32
C TYR A 357 14.80 -40.68 -33.17
N ALA A 358 14.09 -40.05 -32.23
CA ALA A 358 13.41 -40.74 -31.14
C ALA A 358 12.33 -41.72 -31.65
N SER A 359 11.55 -41.32 -32.67
CA SER A 359 10.60 -42.21 -33.36
C SER A 359 11.28 -43.36 -34.11
N LYS A 360 12.47 -43.14 -34.69
CA LYS A 360 13.29 -44.19 -35.32
C LYS A 360 13.87 -45.17 -34.27
N LEU A 361 14.20 -44.68 -33.07
CA LEU A 361 14.78 -45.46 -31.98
C LEU A 361 13.74 -46.36 -31.29
N LEU A 362 12.52 -45.85 -31.10
CA LEU A 362 11.45 -46.51 -30.33
C LEU A 362 11.24 -48.01 -30.68
N PRO A 363 11.13 -48.45 -31.95
CA PRO A 363 10.92 -49.87 -32.26
C PRO A 363 12.04 -50.78 -31.74
N TYR A 364 13.30 -50.31 -31.73
CA TYR A 364 14.43 -51.08 -31.21
C TYR A 364 14.42 -51.14 -29.69
N GLN A 365 13.96 -50.07 -29.03
CA GLN A 365 13.79 -50.03 -27.58
C GLN A 365 12.67 -50.98 -27.12
N LEU A 366 11.57 -51.06 -27.87
CA LEU A 366 10.48 -52.01 -27.59
C LEU A 366 10.93 -53.47 -27.82
N LEU A 367 11.58 -53.76 -28.95
CA LEU A 367 12.10 -55.12 -29.22
C LEU A 367 13.18 -55.56 -28.21
N SER A 368 14.01 -54.63 -27.74
CA SER A 368 14.97 -54.89 -26.64
C SER A 368 14.24 -55.26 -25.35
N LEU A 369 13.14 -54.57 -25.02
CA LEU A 369 12.29 -54.85 -23.87
C LEU A 369 11.49 -56.17 -23.99
N ASP A 370 11.12 -56.56 -25.21
CA ASP A 370 10.49 -57.85 -25.51
C ASP A 370 11.49 -59.01 -25.36
N GLU A 371 12.75 -58.84 -25.79
CA GLU A 371 13.83 -59.81 -25.54
C GLU A 371 14.07 -60.00 -24.03
N GLU A 372 14.12 -58.90 -23.25
CA GLU A 372 14.22 -58.96 -21.78
C GLU A 372 13.02 -59.65 -21.12
N SER A 373 11.83 -59.52 -21.69
CA SER A 373 10.60 -60.16 -21.17
C SER A 373 10.49 -61.65 -21.56
N SER A 374 11.23 -62.06 -22.60
CA SER A 374 11.29 -63.44 -23.10
C SER A 374 12.31 -64.30 -22.36
N GLU A 375 13.12 -63.70 -21.47
CA GLU A 375 14.12 -64.42 -20.69
C GLU A 375 13.50 -65.39 -19.67
N SER A 376 14.15 -66.54 -19.49
CA SER A 376 13.69 -67.59 -18.57
C SER A 376 13.62 -67.18 -17.09
N SER A 377 14.29 -66.07 -16.74
CA SER A 377 14.27 -65.46 -15.40
C SER A 377 13.19 -64.39 -15.22
N CYS A 378 12.45 -64.03 -16.28
CA CYS A 378 11.38 -63.04 -16.18
C CYS A 378 10.15 -63.61 -15.43
N THR A 379 9.70 -62.91 -14.39
CA THR A 379 8.47 -63.27 -13.66
C THR A 379 7.25 -62.69 -14.36
N SER A 380 6.06 -63.27 -14.14
CA SER A 380 4.81 -62.74 -14.70
C SER A 380 4.51 -61.30 -14.26
N SER A 381 4.91 -60.91 -13.05
CA SER A 381 4.82 -59.52 -12.57
C SER A 381 5.76 -58.57 -13.33
N LEU A 382 6.98 -59.01 -13.65
CA LEU A 382 7.94 -58.24 -14.45
C LEU A 382 7.50 -58.16 -15.92
N GLU A 383 7.00 -59.25 -16.49
CA GLU A 383 6.44 -59.30 -17.84
C GLU A 383 5.24 -58.34 -17.99
N SER A 384 4.34 -58.32 -17.00
CA SER A 384 3.22 -57.37 -16.94
C SER A 384 3.71 -55.92 -16.86
N ASN A 385 4.71 -55.65 -16.01
CA ASN A 385 5.27 -54.31 -15.86
C ASN A 385 6.01 -53.83 -17.12
N ASN A 386 6.72 -54.73 -17.81
CA ASN A 386 7.38 -54.44 -19.09
C ASN A 386 6.36 -54.13 -20.21
N LYS A 387 5.21 -54.82 -20.25
CA LYS A 387 4.12 -54.51 -21.19
C LYS A 387 3.53 -53.11 -20.96
N GLU A 388 3.37 -52.71 -19.71
CA GLU A 388 2.91 -51.36 -19.37
C GLU A 388 3.97 -50.31 -19.72
N LEU A 389 5.25 -50.57 -19.39
CA LEU A 389 6.40 -49.72 -19.75
C LEU A 389 6.52 -49.51 -21.28
N THR A 390 6.16 -50.51 -22.08
CA THR A 390 6.06 -50.41 -23.54
C THR A 390 5.03 -49.37 -23.99
N GLU A 391 3.89 -49.24 -23.30
CA GLU A 391 2.90 -48.19 -23.59
C GLU A 391 3.38 -46.80 -23.11
N ASP A 392 4.03 -46.73 -21.94
CA ASP A 392 4.59 -45.48 -21.42
C ASP A 392 5.68 -44.91 -22.36
N LEU A 393 6.52 -45.79 -22.93
CA LEU A 393 7.53 -45.42 -23.93
C LEU A 393 6.90 -44.89 -25.24
N LYS A 394 5.79 -45.48 -25.69
CA LYS A 394 5.02 -44.95 -26.83
C LYS A 394 4.42 -43.58 -26.50
N SER A 395 3.84 -43.42 -25.31
CA SER A 395 3.27 -42.15 -24.81
C SER A 395 4.32 -41.03 -24.74
N PHE A 396 5.53 -41.33 -24.25
CA PHE A 396 6.66 -40.40 -24.20
C PHE A 396 7.10 -39.92 -25.60
N VAL A 397 7.19 -40.82 -26.59
CA VAL A 397 7.55 -40.43 -27.97
C VAL A 397 6.40 -39.73 -28.70
N ALA A 398 5.14 -40.08 -28.40
CA ALA A 398 3.97 -39.41 -28.94
C ALA A 398 3.84 -37.96 -28.42
N SER A 399 4.09 -37.73 -27.13
CA SER A 399 4.09 -36.38 -26.54
C SER A 399 5.25 -35.51 -27.06
N LEU A 400 6.44 -36.07 -27.29
CA LEU A 400 7.52 -35.39 -28.04
C LEU A 400 7.09 -35.00 -29.47
N SER A 401 6.34 -35.86 -30.15
CA SER A 401 5.81 -35.59 -31.50
C SER A 401 4.76 -34.48 -31.50
N LYS A 402 3.89 -34.45 -30.50
CA LYS A 402 2.91 -33.38 -30.30
C LYS A 402 3.60 -32.04 -29.98
N LEU A 403 4.67 -32.05 -29.18
CA LEU A 403 5.51 -30.86 -28.93
C LEU A 403 6.16 -30.33 -30.22
N GLU A 404 6.76 -31.21 -31.02
CA GLU A 404 7.37 -30.86 -32.32
C GLU A 404 6.39 -30.15 -33.24
N THR A 405 5.15 -30.65 -33.32
CA THR A 405 4.10 -30.07 -34.14
C THR A 405 3.76 -28.63 -33.69
N TYR A 406 3.52 -28.39 -32.40
CA TYR A 406 3.18 -27.05 -31.91
C TYR A 406 4.37 -26.07 -31.94
N ILE A 407 5.59 -26.54 -31.69
CA ILE A 407 6.81 -25.73 -31.86
C ILE A 407 6.94 -25.31 -33.34
N CYS A 408 6.82 -26.24 -34.29
CA CYS A 408 6.88 -25.91 -35.72
C CYS A 408 5.81 -24.90 -36.12
N ILE A 409 4.55 -25.10 -35.72
CA ILE A 409 3.42 -24.18 -36.01
C ILE A 409 3.77 -22.75 -35.56
N ILE A 410 4.19 -22.56 -34.30
CA ILE A 410 4.52 -21.23 -33.75
C ILE A 410 5.68 -20.56 -34.51
N THR A 411 6.67 -21.33 -34.97
CA THR A 411 7.80 -20.79 -35.74
C THR A 411 7.47 -20.45 -37.19
N THR A 412 6.38 -21.01 -37.73
CA THR A 412 5.89 -20.70 -39.09
C THR A 412 5.55 -19.22 -39.26
N GLN A 413 5.24 -18.51 -38.17
CA GLN A 413 4.99 -17.07 -38.16
C GLN A 413 6.20 -16.19 -38.56
N SER A 414 7.42 -16.74 -38.62
CA SER A 414 8.57 -16.05 -39.22
C SER A 414 8.59 -16.14 -40.77
N ASP A 415 7.68 -16.91 -41.37
CA ASP A 415 7.55 -17.01 -42.83
C ASP A 415 6.43 -16.14 -43.41
N ILE A 416 6.82 -15.18 -44.26
CA ILE A 416 5.94 -14.25 -44.98
C ILE A 416 4.75 -14.96 -45.66
N PHE A 417 4.97 -16.15 -46.21
CA PHE A 417 3.96 -16.88 -46.99
C PHE A 417 3.02 -17.76 -46.18
N ASN A 418 3.40 -18.15 -44.95
CA ASN A 418 2.68 -19.14 -44.14
C ASN A 418 2.26 -18.60 -42.75
N ASN A 419 2.16 -17.27 -42.62
CA ASN A 419 1.73 -16.59 -41.39
C ASN A 419 0.28 -16.96 -41.00
N HIS A 420 0.07 -17.24 -39.72
CA HIS A 420 -1.27 -17.45 -39.14
C HIS A 420 -1.79 -16.16 -38.46
N PRO A 421 -3.12 -15.94 -38.37
CA PRO A 421 -3.71 -14.73 -37.78
C PRO A 421 -3.24 -14.45 -36.34
N ARG A 422 -3.08 -13.16 -35.99
CA ARG A 422 -2.66 -12.75 -34.63
C ARG A 422 -3.60 -13.21 -33.52
N SER A 423 -4.91 -13.27 -33.79
CA SER A 423 -5.91 -13.84 -32.88
C SER A 423 -5.63 -15.31 -32.50
N SER A 424 -4.92 -16.05 -33.34
CA SER A 424 -4.51 -17.44 -33.06
C SER A 424 -3.26 -17.53 -32.19
N HIS A 425 -2.38 -16.50 -32.17
CA HIS A 425 -1.05 -16.55 -31.54
C HIS A 425 -1.11 -16.99 -30.07
N PHE A 426 -1.92 -16.30 -29.27
CA PHE A 426 -2.07 -16.65 -27.86
C PHE A 426 -2.64 -18.06 -27.66
N LYS A 427 -3.60 -18.48 -28.50
CA LYS A 427 -4.18 -19.82 -28.41
C LYS A 427 -3.17 -20.93 -28.70
N MET A 428 -2.23 -20.72 -29.63
CA MET A 428 -1.16 -21.69 -29.90
C MET A 428 -0.18 -21.79 -28.73
N PHE A 429 0.16 -20.67 -28.07
CA PHE A 429 0.94 -20.72 -26.82
C PHE A 429 0.20 -21.44 -25.69
N GLN A 430 -1.12 -21.24 -25.52
CA GLN A 430 -1.90 -22.01 -24.55
C GLN A 430 -1.83 -23.52 -24.80
N VAL A 431 -1.95 -23.95 -26.07
CA VAL A 431 -1.92 -25.38 -26.43
C VAL A 431 -0.51 -25.95 -26.33
N LEU A 432 0.53 -25.17 -26.65
CA LEU A 432 1.92 -25.55 -26.38
C LEU A 432 2.14 -25.77 -24.88
N THR A 433 1.70 -24.85 -24.01
CA THR A 433 1.80 -25.00 -22.55
C THR A 433 1.06 -26.27 -22.06
N SER A 434 -0.13 -26.56 -22.58
CA SER A 434 -0.83 -27.82 -22.30
C SER A 434 -0.02 -29.05 -22.71
N THR A 435 0.55 -29.03 -23.92
CA THR A 435 1.35 -30.13 -24.48
C THR A 435 2.65 -30.35 -23.71
N VAL A 436 3.25 -29.29 -23.17
CA VAL A 436 4.41 -29.37 -22.26
C VAL A 436 4.03 -30.04 -20.94
N SER A 437 2.82 -29.81 -20.41
CA SER A 437 2.33 -30.55 -19.24
C SER A 437 2.15 -32.03 -19.55
N GLU A 438 1.47 -32.37 -20.66
CA GLU A 438 1.30 -33.77 -21.07
C GLU A 438 2.63 -34.51 -21.26
N PHE A 439 3.66 -33.82 -21.77
CA PHE A 439 5.02 -34.38 -21.88
C PHE A 439 5.68 -34.59 -20.50
N HIS A 440 5.45 -33.69 -19.54
CA HIS A 440 5.88 -33.91 -18.16
C HIS A 440 5.19 -35.12 -17.54
N ASP A 441 3.88 -35.24 -17.72
CA ASP A 441 3.07 -36.34 -17.19
C ASP A 441 3.54 -37.69 -17.75
N ALA A 442 3.70 -37.81 -19.07
CA ALA A 442 4.26 -39.01 -19.72
C ALA A 442 5.70 -39.33 -19.28
N THR A 443 6.52 -38.31 -18.99
CA THR A 443 7.88 -38.51 -18.43
C THR A 443 7.82 -39.03 -16.98
N SER A 444 6.84 -38.58 -16.20
CA SER A 444 6.59 -39.01 -14.82
C SER A 444 6.11 -40.46 -14.75
N GLU A 445 5.15 -40.83 -15.58
CA GLU A 445 4.65 -42.20 -15.71
C GLU A 445 5.78 -43.15 -16.11
N LEU A 446 6.54 -42.82 -17.17
CA LEU A 446 7.72 -43.57 -17.61
C LEU A 446 8.75 -43.75 -16.49
N CYS A 447 9.03 -42.69 -15.71
CA CYS A 447 9.97 -42.76 -14.59
C CYS A 447 9.50 -43.69 -13.47
N GLN A 448 8.22 -43.60 -13.07
CA GLN A 448 7.63 -44.45 -12.02
C GLN A 448 7.62 -45.92 -12.45
N ARG A 449 7.27 -46.16 -13.72
CA ARG A 449 7.20 -47.49 -14.32
C ARG A 449 8.57 -48.14 -14.46
N TYR A 450 9.57 -47.39 -14.91
CA TYR A 450 10.95 -47.87 -14.94
C TYR A 450 11.53 -48.11 -13.53
N ALA A 451 11.15 -47.30 -12.53
CA ALA A 451 11.55 -47.54 -11.15
C ALA A 451 10.92 -48.83 -10.57
N ALA A 452 9.65 -49.11 -10.90
CA ALA A 452 9.00 -50.38 -10.57
C ALA A 452 9.70 -51.57 -11.24
N LYS A 453 10.05 -51.46 -12.53
CA LYS A 453 10.87 -52.44 -13.25
C LYS A 453 12.18 -52.74 -12.52
N ALA A 454 12.98 -51.71 -12.24
CA ALA A 454 14.26 -51.86 -11.55
C ALA A 454 14.11 -52.48 -10.14
N SER A 455 13.01 -52.19 -9.43
CA SER A 455 12.69 -52.82 -8.15
C SER A 455 12.33 -54.31 -8.27
N LEU A 456 11.68 -54.73 -9.35
CA LEU A 456 11.35 -56.13 -9.64
C LEU A 456 12.59 -56.91 -10.10
N GLU A 457 13.42 -56.32 -10.96
CA GLU A 457 14.70 -56.90 -11.40
C GLU A 457 15.66 -57.15 -10.23
N ASN A 458 15.69 -56.25 -9.25
CA ASN A 458 16.49 -56.41 -8.04
C ASN A 458 16.09 -57.60 -7.14
N GLN A 459 14.90 -58.19 -7.35
CA GLN A 459 14.42 -59.37 -6.63
C GLN A 459 14.77 -60.68 -7.37
N LEU A 460 15.28 -60.62 -8.61
CA LEU A 460 15.64 -61.80 -9.37
C LEU A 460 16.95 -62.43 -8.86
N PRO A 461 17.05 -63.77 -8.80
CA PRO A 461 18.29 -64.45 -8.39
C PRO A 461 19.43 -64.29 -9.42
N THR A 462 19.12 -63.81 -10.64
CA THR A 462 20.06 -63.59 -11.75
C THR A 462 20.63 -62.16 -11.81
N ILE A 463 20.25 -61.27 -10.88
CA ILE A 463 20.67 -59.86 -10.91
C ILE A 463 22.19 -59.70 -10.72
N THR A 464 22.86 -59.09 -11.71
CA THR A 464 24.27 -58.70 -11.58
C THR A 464 24.41 -57.33 -10.92
N GLN A 465 25.50 -57.10 -10.18
CA GLN A 465 25.78 -55.79 -9.59
C GLN A 465 25.91 -54.70 -10.66
N ARG A 466 26.41 -55.05 -11.86
CA ARG A 466 26.50 -54.16 -13.02
C ARG A 466 25.11 -53.75 -13.51
N LEU A 467 24.19 -54.70 -13.66
CA LEU A 467 22.80 -54.45 -14.06
C LEU A 467 22.09 -53.55 -13.04
N ARG A 468 22.19 -53.87 -11.74
CA ARG A 468 21.66 -53.04 -10.64
C ARG A 468 22.11 -51.59 -10.72
N VAL A 469 23.42 -51.35 -10.81
CA VAL A 469 23.99 -49.99 -10.87
C VAL A 469 23.51 -49.25 -12.13
N THR A 470 23.50 -49.90 -13.30
CA THR A 470 22.99 -49.25 -14.53
C THR A 470 21.48 -48.93 -14.45
N GLY A 471 20.67 -49.80 -13.82
CA GLY A 471 19.26 -49.54 -13.57
C GLY A 471 19.03 -48.36 -12.62
N GLU A 472 19.79 -48.28 -11.53
CA GLU A 472 19.79 -47.13 -10.61
C GLU A 472 20.19 -45.82 -11.31
N CYS A 473 21.21 -45.86 -12.19
CA CYS A 473 21.58 -44.71 -13.01
C CYS A 473 20.45 -44.26 -13.96
N ILE A 474 19.77 -45.20 -14.63
CA ILE A 474 18.63 -44.85 -15.50
C ILE A 474 17.49 -44.23 -14.69
N VAL A 475 17.10 -44.82 -13.56
CA VAL A 475 16.09 -44.26 -12.64
C VAL A 475 16.49 -42.87 -12.16
N SER A 476 17.78 -42.64 -11.83
CA SER A 476 18.29 -41.31 -11.47
C SER A 476 18.14 -40.30 -12.62
N THR A 477 18.49 -40.68 -13.85
CA THR A 477 18.31 -39.79 -15.01
C THR A 477 16.87 -39.50 -15.36
N LEU A 478 15.96 -40.49 -15.23
CA LEU A 478 14.53 -40.28 -15.41
C LEU A 478 13.96 -39.34 -14.34
N ASN A 479 14.36 -39.46 -13.06
CA ASN A 479 13.97 -38.50 -12.02
C ASN A 479 14.48 -37.07 -12.31
N ASN A 480 15.70 -36.93 -12.84
CA ASN A 480 16.23 -35.64 -13.28
C ASN A 480 15.42 -35.08 -14.47
N LEU A 481 14.99 -35.93 -15.41
CA LEU A 481 14.11 -35.55 -16.51
C LEU A 481 12.71 -35.12 -16.02
N VAL A 482 12.07 -35.86 -15.11
CA VAL A 482 10.80 -35.49 -14.47
C VAL A 482 10.92 -34.12 -13.79
N THR A 483 12.01 -33.89 -13.05
CA THR A 483 12.29 -32.61 -12.41
C THR A 483 12.44 -31.49 -13.44
N CYS A 484 13.15 -31.74 -14.54
CA CYS A 484 13.36 -30.76 -15.61
C CYS A 484 12.06 -30.44 -16.37
N THR A 485 11.29 -31.46 -16.79
CA THR A 485 10.00 -31.26 -17.49
C THR A 485 8.97 -30.57 -16.59
N SER A 486 9.00 -30.83 -15.28
CA SER A 486 8.18 -30.10 -14.30
C SER A 486 8.54 -28.60 -14.27
N LYS A 487 9.84 -28.26 -14.20
CA LYS A 487 10.31 -26.85 -14.30
C LYS A 487 9.85 -26.20 -15.61
N ILE A 488 9.93 -26.91 -16.74
CA ILE A 488 9.52 -26.39 -18.06
C ILE A 488 8.00 -26.15 -18.10
N SER A 489 7.19 -27.08 -17.59
CA SER A 489 5.74 -26.91 -17.48
C SER A 489 5.37 -25.71 -16.60
N ALA A 490 5.96 -25.61 -15.40
CA ALA A 490 5.75 -24.49 -14.49
C ALA A 490 6.20 -23.14 -15.10
N PHE A 491 7.33 -23.12 -15.82
CA PHE A 491 7.82 -21.94 -16.55
C PHE A 491 6.84 -21.51 -17.66
N MET A 492 6.35 -22.44 -18.47
CA MET A 492 5.40 -22.16 -19.56
C MET A 492 4.03 -21.72 -19.05
N ALA A 493 3.57 -22.26 -17.91
CA ALA A 493 2.33 -21.85 -17.26
C ALA A 493 2.46 -20.47 -16.59
N GLY A 494 3.51 -20.25 -15.80
CA GLY A 494 3.75 -18.99 -15.08
C GLY A 494 3.95 -17.79 -15.99
N ASN A 495 4.59 -17.98 -17.15
CA ASN A 495 4.82 -16.91 -18.12
C ASN A 495 3.68 -16.69 -19.12
N LEU A 496 2.63 -17.52 -19.13
CA LEU A 496 1.56 -17.46 -20.13
C LEU A 496 0.83 -16.11 -20.15
N ALA A 497 0.64 -15.49 -18.97
CA ALA A 497 0.07 -14.14 -18.86
C ALA A 497 1.01 -13.04 -19.39
N CYS A 498 2.33 -13.20 -19.21
CA CYS A 498 3.34 -12.31 -19.78
C CYS A 498 3.38 -12.42 -21.32
N ILE A 499 3.35 -13.66 -21.84
CA ILE A 499 3.24 -13.93 -23.29
C ILE A 499 1.96 -13.31 -23.84
N LYS A 500 0.81 -13.46 -23.16
CA LYS A 500 -0.44 -12.78 -23.54
C LYS A 500 -0.24 -11.28 -23.61
N LYS A 501 0.31 -10.66 -22.55
CA LYS A 501 0.61 -9.22 -22.55
C LYS A 501 1.50 -8.86 -23.74
N MET A 502 2.59 -9.58 -24.03
CA MET A 502 3.50 -9.23 -25.13
C MET A 502 2.92 -9.44 -26.55
N LEU A 503 1.79 -10.14 -26.67
CA LEU A 503 0.99 -10.24 -27.88
C LEU A 503 -0.05 -9.09 -27.94
N ASP A 504 -0.61 -8.69 -26.80
CA ASP A 504 -1.69 -7.70 -26.66
C ASP A 504 -1.19 -6.23 -26.51
N SER A 505 -0.17 -5.95 -25.70
CA SER A 505 0.33 -4.61 -25.30
C SER A 505 0.92 -3.79 -26.45
N ARG A 506 1.03 -4.40 -27.63
CA ARG A 506 1.33 -3.68 -28.89
C ARG A 506 0.08 -2.96 -29.44
N MET A 507 -1.05 -2.97 -28.74
CA MET A 507 -2.30 -2.26 -29.06
C MET A 507 -2.78 -1.31 -27.96
N THR A 508 -2.10 -1.23 -26.81
CA THR A 508 -2.66 -0.59 -25.60
C THR A 508 -1.59 0.07 -24.74
N ASP A 509 -1.20 1.28 -25.13
CA ASP A 509 -0.65 2.30 -24.23
C ASP A 509 -0.85 3.72 -24.82
N LEU A 510 -2.11 4.03 -25.15
CA LEU A 510 -2.64 5.40 -25.10
C LEU A 510 -4.15 5.34 -24.84
N SER A 511 -4.60 6.12 -23.87
CA SER A 511 -5.93 6.13 -23.24
C SER A 511 -7.16 5.84 -24.12
N SER A 512 -8.00 4.92 -23.63
CA SER A 512 -9.47 4.99 -23.72
C SER A 512 -10.15 4.91 -25.10
N ILE A 513 -9.46 4.46 -26.15
CA ILE A 513 -10.07 4.27 -27.48
C ILE A 513 -10.01 2.79 -27.89
N GLN A 514 -11.12 2.31 -28.45
CA GLN A 514 -11.36 0.91 -28.82
C GLN A 514 -10.35 0.39 -29.86
N SER A 515 -9.56 -0.63 -29.49
CA SER A 515 -9.02 -1.67 -30.38
C SER A 515 -8.51 -1.21 -31.76
N GLU A 516 -7.47 -0.37 -31.82
CA GLU A 516 -6.92 0.08 -33.10
C GLU A 516 -5.86 -0.90 -33.64
N HIS A 517 -6.29 -1.72 -34.60
CA HIS A 517 -5.45 -2.73 -35.24
C HIS A 517 -4.26 -2.13 -36.00
N ILE A 518 -3.04 -2.58 -35.70
CA ILE A 518 -1.85 -2.31 -36.55
C ILE A 518 -2.13 -2.83 -37.96
N HIS A 519 -1.94 -1.97 -38.97
CA HIS A 519 -2.22 -2.30 -40.36
C HIS A 519 -1.35 -3.49 -40.85
N PRO A 520 -1.90 -4.49 -41.58
CA PRO A 520 -1.17 -5.69 -41.98
C PRO A 520 0.18 -5.43 -42.65
N TYR A 521 0.25 -4.42 -43.53
CA TYR A 521 1.49 -4.03 -44.22
C TYR A 521 2.65 -3.68 -43.29
N VAL A 522 2.41 -3.13 -42.10
CA VAL A 522 3.49 -2.80 -41.14
C VAL A 522 4.25 -4.07 -40.73
N ASN A 523 3.55 -5.20 -40.63
CA ASN A 523 4.16 -6.50 -40.31
C ASN A 523 4.94 -7.05 -41.52
N THR A 524 4.40 -6.92 -42.73
CA THR A 524 5.07 -7.33 -43.97
C THR A 524 6.37 -6.53 -44.18
N TYR A 525 6.36 -5.23 -43.90
CA TYR A 525 7.56 -4.39 -43.94
C TYR A 525 8.58 -4.77 -42.85
N ARG A 526 8.15 -5.07 -41.61
CA ARG A 526 9.05 -5.60 -40.57
C ARG A 526 9.69 -6.93 -40.96
N GLN A 527 8.93 -7.89 -41.49
CA GLN A 527 9.46 -9.17 -41.98
C GLN A 527 10.47 -8.96 -43.12
N ARG A 528 10.17 -8.07 -44.08
CA ARG A 528 11.08 -7.72 -45.17
C ARG A 528 12.37 -7.06 -44.65
N ALA A 529 12.28 -6.15 -43.69
CA ALA A 529 13.42 -5.49 -43.06
C ALA A 529 14.29 -6.51 -42.28
N ALA A 530 13.67 -7.39 -41.49
CA ALA A 530 14.37 -8.44 -40.75
C ALA A 530 15.12 -9.41 -41.69
N ARG A 531 14.51 -9.82 -42.81
CA ARG A 531 15.18 -10.64 -43.85
C ARG A 531 16.32 -9.88 -44.55
N TYR A 532 16.17 -8.58 -44.79
CA TYR A 532 17.25 -7.75 -45.34
C TYR A 532 18.44 -7.66 -44.37
N MET A 533 18.17 -7.42 -43.08
CA MET A 533 19.19 -7.40 -42.04
C MET A 533 19.90 -8.74 -41.87
N SER A 534 19.18 -9.88 -41.88
CA SER A 534 19.83 -11.20 -41.80
C SER A 534 20.69 -11.51 -43.03
N MET A 535 20.27 -11.10 -44.24
CA MET A 535 21.10 -11.20 -45.44
C MET A 535 22.38 -10.35 -45.36
N ILE A 536 22.32 -9.14 -44.78
CA ILE A 536 23.51 -8.32 -44.52
C ILE A 536 24.42 -9.03 -43.51
N VAL A 537 23.90 -9.45 -42.37
CA VAL A 537 24.67 -10.12 -41.32
C VAL A 537 25.38 -11.37 -41.85
N ARG A 538 24.69 -12.18 -42.67
CA ARG A 538 25.31 -13.36 -43.30
C ARG A 538 26.45 -12.97 -44.25
N LYS A 539 26.22 -12.02 -45.16
CA LYS A 539 27.27 -11.54 -46.08
C LYS A 539 28.49 -10.96 -45.34
N VAL A 540 28.28 -10.24 -44.24
CA VAL A 540 29.35 -9.71 -43.38
C VAL A 540 30.09 -10.85 -42.67
N GLY A 541 29.39 -11.91 -42.26
CA GLY A 541 29.99 -13.14 -41.73
C GLY A 541 30.87 -13.86 -42.76
N ASP A 542 30.33 -14.08 -43.97
CA ASP A 542 31.05 -14.70 -45.11
C ASP A 542 32.32 -13.89 -45.46
N LEU A 543 32.23 -12.55 -45.47
CA LEU A 543 33.36 -11.65 -45.66
C LEU A 543 34.40 -11.77 -44.53
N LYS A 544 33.97 -11.78 -43.25
CA LYS A 544 34.88 -11.97 -42.11
C LYS A 544 35.59 -13.34 -42.10
N GLN A 545 34.93 -14.39 -42.59
CA GLN A 545 35.58 -15.69 -42.78
C GLN A 545 36.59 -15.65 -43.92
N LYS A 546 36.25 -15.03 -45.06
CA LYS A 546 37.20 -14.86 -46.18
C LYS A 546 38.42 -14.02 -45.78
N VAL A 547 38.24 -12.94 -45.01
CA VAL A 547 39.34 -12.13 -44.46
C VAL A 547 40.24 -12.99 -43.58
N ARG A 548 39.70 -13.72 -42.60
CA ARG A 548 40.50 -14.65 -41.77
C ARG A 548 41.24 -15.73 -42.57
N LEU A 549 40.64 -16.22 -43.65
CA LEU A 549 41.25 -17.24 -44.51
C LEU A 549 42.33 -16.64 -45.44
N LEU A 550 42.25 -15.34 -45.75
CA LEU A 550 43.31 -14.59 -46.42
C LEU A 550 44.45 -14.23 -45.45
N GLU A 551 44.13 -13.81 -44.22
CA GLU A 551 45.10 -13.55 -43.14
C GLU A 551 45.92 -14.82 -42.84
N ALA A 552 45.26 -15.98 -42.69
CA ALA A 552 45.92 -17.27 -42.48
C ALA A 552 46.79 -17.73 -43.68
N LYS A 553 46.40 -17.36 -44.91
CA LYS A 553 47.21 -17.61 -46.11
C LYS A 553 48.41 -16.66 -46.20
N MET A 554 48.26 -15.41 -45.77
CA MET A 554 49.36 -14.47 -45.67
C MET A 554 50.37 -14.90 -44.61
N SER A 555 49.92 -15.37 -43.44
CA SER A 555 50.84 -15.86 -42.40
C SER A 555 51.61 -17.11 -42.86
N GLY A 556 50.92 -18.10 -43.44
CA GLY A 556 51.59 -19.28 -43.99
C GLY A 556 52.58 -18.95 -45.10
N SER A 557 52.23 -18.01 -46.00
CA SER A 557 53.15 -17.56 -47.05
C SER A 557 54.34 -16.74 -46.49
N ILE A 558 54.23 -16.12 -45.31
CA ILE A 558 55.36 -15.49 -44.64
C ILE A 558 56.27 -16.56 -44.00
N GLU A 559 55.71 -17.63 -43.45
CA GLU A 559 56.47 -18.78 -42.94
C GLU A 559 57.21 -19.52 -44.06
N ASP A 560 56.56 -19.81 -45.19
CA ASP A 560 57.18 -20.42 -46.39
C ASP A 560 58.33 -19.54 -46.93
N ASN A 561 58.20 -18.22 -46.88
CA ASN A 561 59.26 -17.29 -47.28
C ASN A 561 60.40 -17.23 -46.24
N LEU A 562 60.13 -17.45 -44.95
CA LEU A 562 61.15 -17.55 -43.91
C LEU A 562 61.98 -18.83 -44.05
N GLU A 563 61.35 -19.97 -44.34
CA GLU A 563 62.06 -21.24 -44.60
C GLU A 563 62.93 -21.15 -45.86
N ASN A 564 62.44 -20.54 -46.94
CA ASN A 564 63.23 -20.33 -48.17
C ASN A 564 64.45 -19.42 -47.97
N VAL A 565 64.40 -18.46 -47.03
CA VAL A 565 65.58 -17.66 -46.65
C VAL A 565 66.55 -18.45 -45.76
N SER A 566 66.08 -19.45 -45.02
CA SER A 566 66.91 -20.26 -44.09
C SER A 566 67.85 -21.27 -44.77
N MET A 567 67.62 -21.61 -46.04
CA MET A 567 68.46 -22.55 -46.81
C MET A 567 69.72 -21.91 -47.43
N ALA A 568 69.86 -20.58 -47.35
CA ALA A 568 71.04 -19.87 -47.84
C ALA A 568 71.99 -19.48 -46.68
N THR A 569 73.29 -19.72 -46.87
CA THR A 569 74.43 -19.31 -46.01
C THR A 569 74.57 -19.91 -44.59
N ARG A 570 75.49 -20.88 -44.51
CA ARG A 570 76.48 -21.06 -43.44
C ARG A 570 77.85 -21.33 -44.12
N PRO A 571 79.02 -21.19 -43.45
CA PRO A 571 79.23 -21.01 -42.01
C PRO A 571 80.19 -19.86 -41.58
N ASP A 572 79.99 -19.37 -40.34
CA ASP A 572 80.98 -19.10 -39.27
C ASP A 572 82.22 -18.17 -39.47
N PRO A 573 82.87 -17.69 -38.38
CA PRO A 573 82.36 -17.25 -37.07
C PRO A 573 83.02 -15.93 -36.56
N ILE A 574 82.64 -15.51 -35.33
CA ILE A 574 83.43 -14.80 -34.26
C ILE A 574 82.59 -13.67 -33.60
N GLY A 575 82.66 -13.55 -32.27
CA GLY A 575 82.57 -12.22 -31.63
C GLY A 575 81.38 -11.86 -30.74
N SER A 576 81.15 -12.59 -29.65
CA SER A 576 81.07 -12.02 -28.29
C SER A 576 80.29 -10.69 -28.02
N VAL A 577 79.16 -10.83 -27.29
CA VAL A 577 78.80 -10.10 -26.04
C VAL A 577 78.09 -8.71 -26.10
N THR A 578 77.00 -8.64 -25.31
CA THR A 578 76.26 -7.50 -24.69
C THR A 578 75.32 -6.54 -25.47
N LYS A 579 74.16 -6.31 -24.84
CA LYS A 579 73.20 -5.20 -25.03
C LYS A 579 73.87 -3.82 -24.87
N PRO A 580 73.30 -2.74 -25.45
CA PRO A 580 72.46 -1.86 -24.61
C PRO A 580 71.27 -1.17 -25.33
N MET A 581 70.45 -0.47 -24.55
CA MET A 581 69.51 0.58 -24.99
C MET A 581 70.25 1.86 -25.42
N CYS A 582 69.75 2.59 -26.43
CA CYS A 582 69.47 4.04 -26.31
C CYS A 582 68.73 4.64 -27.51
N ASN A 583 67.91 5.66 -27.22
CA ASN A 583 67.48 6.73 -28.14
C ASN A 583 68.44 7.94 -27.95
N PRO A 584 68.28 9.08 -28.65
CA PRO A 584 68.19 9.28 -30.11
C PRO A 584 69.11 10.42 -30.62
N SER A 585 69.08 10.70 -31.93
CA SER A 585 69.69 11.90 -32.59
C SER A 585 71.23 11.86 -32.76
N THR A 586 71.89 12.53 -33.72
CA THR A 586 71.54 13.74 -34.50
C THR A 586 72.45 13.86 -35.76
N VAL A 587 72.16 14.85 -36.65
CA VAL A 587 73.13 15.57 -37.55
C VAL A 587 73.58 14.91 -38.88
N THR A 588 73.08 15.50 -40.00
CA THR A 588 73.70 15.86 -41.34
C THR A 588 74.71 14.91 -42.04
N ASP A 589 74.84 14.87 -43.38
CA ASP A 589 74.92 16.02 -44.31
C ASP A 589 74.77 15.66 -45.82
N LYS A 590 74.33 16.65 -46.61
CA LYS A 590 74.43 16.87 -48.08
C LYS A 590 74.48 15.72 -49.12
N SER A 591 73.60 15.85 -50.13
CA SER A 591 74.03 15.99 -51.54
C SER A 591 73.07 16.92 -52.31
N MET A 592 73.51 17.50 -53.44
CA MET A 592 72.91 18.70 -54.06
C MET A 592 72.43 18.48 -55.51
N CYS A 593 71.34 19.20 -55.86
CA CYS A 593 70.76 19.51 -57.19
C CYS A 593 69.66 18.52 -57.67
N ILE A 594 68.54 18.93 -58.26
CA ILE A 594 68.25 20.12 -59.10
C ILE A 594 66.88 20.78 -58.75
N SER A 595 66.89 22.10 -58.82
CA SER A 595 65.85 23.11 -58.51
C SER A 595 64.45 23.00 -59.16
N THR A 596 63.49 23.68 -58.51
CA THR A 596 62.23 24.29 -59.02
C THR A 596 60.88 23.54 -58.93
N GLY A 597 60.81 22.33 -58.37
CA GLY A 597 59.51 21.64 -58.12
C GLY A 597 59.08 21.54 -56.66
N GLU A 598 60.02 21.45 -55.73
CA GLU A 598 59.75 20.95 -54.37
C GLU A 598 59.12 22.01 -53.45
N THR A 599 59.58 23.26 -53.48
CA THR A 599 59.10 24.33 -52.57
C THR A 599 57.61 24.62 -52.70
N ASP A 600 57.04 24.50 -53.91
CA ASP A 600 55.62 24.73 -54.15
C ASP A 600 54.78 23.50 -53.76
N CYS A 601 55.35 22.29 -53.91
CA CYS A 601 54.71 21.06 -53.45
C CYS A 601 54.70 20.99 -51.92
N ASP A 602 55.81 21.31 -51.25
CA ASP A 602 55.93 21.37 -49.80
C ASP A 602 55.01 22.44 -49.19
N ASN A 603 54.97 23.65 -49.76
CA ASN A 603 54.03 24.70 -49.31
C ASN A 603 52.57 24.25 -49.47
N ARG A 604 52.22 23.64 -50.61
CA ARG A 604 50.87 23.10 -50.83
C ARG A 604 50.54 21.98 -49.85
N GLU A 605 51.49 21.09 -49.56
CA GLU A 605 51.28 20.00 -48.62
C GLU A 605 51.19 20.51 -47.17
N GLN A 606 51.97 21.52 -46.78
CA GLN A 606 51.82 22.21 -45.49
C GLN A 606 50.45 22.87 -45.35
N LEU A 607 49.96 23.58 -46.38
CA LEU A 607 48.61 24.17 -46.40
C LEU A 607 47.51 23.11 -46.27
N ILE A 608 47.65 21.97 -46.98
CA ILE A 608 46.72 20.83 -46.88
C ILE A 608 46.74 20.22 -45.48
N ARG A 609 47.92 19.97 -44.91
CA ARG A 609 48.09 19.45 -43.54
C ARG A 609 47.52 20.41 -42.51
N GLN A 610 47.73 21.72 -42.66
CA GLN A 610 47.18 22.75 -41.77
C GLN A 610 45.66 22.82 -41.87
N HIS A 611 45.08 22.78 -43.07
CA HIS A 611 43.62 22.72 -43.27
C HIS A 611 43.00 21.49 -42.59
N PHE A 612 43.55 20.29 -42.83
CA PHE A 612 43.03 19.08 -42.19
C PHE A 612 43.28 19.05 -40.68
N SER A 613 44.41 19.55 -40.19
CA SER A 613 44.66 19.67 -38.74
C SER A 613 43.68 20.63 -38.07
N ASN A 614 43.38 21.77 -38.70
CA ASN A 614 42.36 22.70 -38.21
C ASN A 614 40.98 22.04 -38.22
N ARG A 615 40.61 21.33 -39.29
CA ARG A 615 39.31 20.65 -39.37
C ARG A 615 39.17 19.50 -38.37
N ILE A 616 40.25 18.79 -38.06
CA ILE A 616 40.29 17.78 -36.98
C ILE A 616 40.08 18.46 -35.61
N ASN A 617 40.73 19.60 -35.37
CA ASN A 617 40.55 20.35 -34.12
C ASN A 617 39.12 20.89 -33.96
N GLU A 618 38.52 21.44 -35.03
CA GLU A 618 37.11 21.87 -35.05
C GLU A 618 36.16 20.71 -34.72
N LEU A 619 36.28 19.58 -35.43
CA LEU A 619 35.44 18.40 -35.20
C LEU A 619 35.65 17.81 -33.80
N THR A 620 36.85 17.89 -33.24
CA THR A 620 37.14 17.47 -31.86
C THR A 620 36.44 18.38 -30.85
N LEU A 621 36.40 19.69 -31.10
CA LEU A 621 35.70 20.66 -30.24
C LEU A 621 34.17 20.50 -30.35
N GLU A 622 33.65 20.27 -31.56
CA GLU A 622 32.23 19.94 -31.79
C GLU A 622 31.85 18.64 -31.05
N LEU A 623 32.69 17.60 -31.10
CA LEU A 623 32.46 16.35 -30.37
C LEU A 623 32.47 16.56 -28.84
N GLN A 624 33.45 17.29 -28.30
CA GLN A 624 33.51 17.60 -26.87
C GLN A 624 32.32 18.44 -26.39
N THR A 625 31.84 19.38 -27.21
CA THR A 625 30.64 20.17 -26.90
C THR A 625 29.33 19.37 -27.08
N ALA A 626 29.30 18.37 -27.94
CA ALA A 626 28.19 17.41 -28.03
C ALA A 626 28.17 16.46 -26.81
N ASP A 627 29.30 15.88 -26.43
CA ASP A 627 29.43 14.97 -25.29
C ASP A 627 29.09 15.65 -23.96
N SER A 628 29.58 16.87 -23.73
CA SER A 628 29.24 17.64 -22.53
C SER A 628 27.75 18.01 -22.45
N LYS A 629 27.11 18.34 -23.57
CA LYS A 629 25.63 18.50 -23.63
C LYS A 629 24.89 17.19 -23.38
N GLY A 630 25.38 16.07 -23.93
CA GLY A 630 24.81 14.75 -23.69
C GLY A 630 24.87 14.34 -22.21
N LEU A 631 26.01 14.59 -21.55
CA LEU A 631 26.18 14.39 -20.11
C LEU A 631 25.26 15.29 -19.28
N TYR A 632 25.13 16.56 -19.67
CA TYR A 632 24.21 17.52 -19.02
C TYR A 632 22.76 17.03 -19.10
N PHE A 633 22.24 16.75 -20.31
CA PHE A 633 20.86 16.29 -20.47
C PHE A 633 20.61 14.93 -19.78
N HIS A 634 21.56 14.01 -19.79
CA HIS A 634 21.42 12.75 -19.04
C HIS A 634 21.40 12.96 -17.51
N ALA A 635 22.14 13.94 -16.98
CA ALA A 635 22.07 14.32 -15.57
C ALA A 635 20.73 14.99 -15.23
N GLU A 636 20.24 15.88 -16.09
CA GLU A 636 18.94 16.55 -15.97
C GLU A 636 17.78 15.54 -16.00
N CYS A 637 17.71 14.67 -17.03
CA CYS A 637 16.70 13.60 -17.09
C CYS A 637 16.73 12.68 -15.87
N ARG A 638 17.92 12.39 -15.32
CA ARG A 638 18.05 11.59 -14.08
C ARG A 638 17.51 12.34 -12.85
N ALA A 639 17.75 13.66 -12.75
CA ALA A 639 17.22 14.49 -11.68
C ALA A 639 15.69 14.60 -11.78
N SER A 640 15.15 14.90 -12.96
CA SER A 640 13.71 14.97 -13.21
C SER A 640 13.01 13.64 -12.97
N HIS A 641 13.61 12.50 -13.39
CA HIS A 641 13.05 11.17 -13.11
C HIS A 641 13.01 10.88 -11.59
N LYS A 642 14.04 11.28 -10.84
CA LYS A 642 14.04 11.15 -9.37
C LYS A 642 12.96 12.02 -8.73
N GLN A 643 12.79 13.26 -9.17
CA GLN A 643 11.73 14.16 -8.69
C GLN A 643 10.33 13.62 -9.01
N LEU A 644 10.11 13.15 -10.25
CA LEU A 644 8.85 12.52 -10.65
C LEU A 644 8.52 11.30 -9.79
N LYS A 645 9.51 10.46 -9.49
CA LYS A 645 9.32 9.28 -8.64
C LYS A 645 8.94 9.64 -7.20
N LEU A 646 9.54 10.69 -6.62
CA LEU A 646 9.15 11.19 -5.30
C LEU A 646 7.73 11.76 -5.32
N CYS A 647 7.42 12.62 -6.30
CA CYS A 647 6.09 13.18 -6.48
C CYS A 647 5.00 12.12 -6.71
N GLN A 648 5.32 11.00 -7.38
CA GLN A 648 4.43 9.85 -7.52
C GLN A 648 4.16 9.18 -6.17
N GLN A 649 5.19 8.97 -5.34
CA GLN A 649 5.03 8.41 -3.99
C GLN A 649 4.19 9.33 -3.10
N ASP A 650 4.42 10.64 -3.14
CA ASP A 650 3.63 11.63 -2.39
C ASP A 650 2.17 11.66 -2.87
N ASN A 651 1.91 11.52 -4.18
CA ASN A 651 0.56 11.43 -4.73
C ASN A 651 -0.15 10.12 -4.31
N GLU A 652 0.57 9.00 -4.22
CA GLU A 652 0.03 7.74 -3.70
C GLU A 652 -0.35 7.84 -2.21
N LEU A 653 0.48 8.49 -1.38
CA LEU A 653 0.18 8.75 0.03
C LEU A 653 -1.03 9.68 0.19
N LEU A 654 -1.05 10.82 -0.51
CA LEU A 654 -2.19 11.75 -0.49
C LEU A 654 -3.49 11.09 -0.97
N ARG A 655 -3.43 10.16 -1.94
CA ARG A 655 -4.60 9.38 -2.36
C ARG A 655 -5.10 8.41 -1.28
N GLN A 656 -4.20 7.81 -0.51
CA GLN A 656 -4.55 6.97 0.64
C GLN A 656 -5.22 7.80 1.73
N GLU A 657 -4.59 8.89 2.18
CA GLU A 657 -5.14 9.80 3.20
C GLU A 657 -6.52 10.37 2.78
N LEU A 658 -6.69 10.74 1.51
CA LEU A 658 -7.96 11.23 0.98
C LEU A 658 -9.04 10.13 0.97
N ASN A 659 -8.67 8.88 0.66
CA ASN A 659 -9.58 7.75 0.70
C ASN A 659 -10.00 7.40 2.14
N ASP A 660 -9.05 7.40 3.08
CA ASP A 660 -9.30 7.15 4.50
C ASP A 660 -10.18 8.25 5.11
N THR A 661 -9.92 9.51 4.75
CA THR A 661 -10.75 10.66 5.13
C THR A 661 -12.17 10.56 4.57
N ARG A 662 -12.32 10.12 3.30
CA ARG A 662 -13.65 9.85 2.70
C ARG A 662 -14.38 8.72 3.42
N GLN A 663 -13.67 7.66 3.82
CA GLN A 663 -14.26 6.55 4.57
C GLN A 663 -14.74 7.00 5.96
N SER A 664 -13.92 7.79 6.68
CA SER A 664 -14.31 8.39 7.95
C SER A 664 -15.49 9.36 7.80
N GLN A 665 -15.52 10.17 6.74
CA GLN A 665 -16.65 11.05 6.44
C GLN A 665 -17.94 10.28 6.14
N ALA A 666 -17.86 9.12 5.47
CA ALA A 666 -19.01 8.25 5.23
C ALA A 666 -19.54 7.66 6.55
N GLN A 667 -18.65 7.12 7.39
CA GLN A 667 -19.00 6.58 8.71
C GLN A 667 -19.69 7.64 9.60
N LEU A 668 -19.12 8.84 9.69
CA LEU A 668 -19.71 9.95 10.45
C LEU A 668 -21.07 10.40 9.90
N LYS A 669 -21.31 10.29 8.59
CA LYS A 669 -22.63 10.57 7.99
C LYS A 669 -23.66 9.50 8.33
N ASP A 670 -23.28 8.23 8.28
CA ASP A 670 -24.16 7.10 8.64
C ASP A 670 -24.51 7.14 10.14
N GLU A 671 -23.55 7.45 11.01
CA GLU A 671 -23.75 7.67 12.45
C GLU A 671 -24.67 8.87 12.73
N LEU A 672 -24.45 10.00 12.04
CA LEU A 672 -25.31 11.18 12.15
C LEU A 672 -26.74 10.87 11.70
N GLN A 673 -26.91 10.22 10.55
CA GLN A 673 -28.24 9.84 10.04
C GLN A 673 -28.97 8.87 10.98
N THR A 674 -28.24 7.90 11.55
CA THR A 674 -28.80 6.94 12.51
C THR A 674 -29.22 7.65 13.80
N THR A 675 -28.40 8.58 14.29
CA THR A 675 -28.68 9.41 15.47
C THR A 675 -29.88 10.32 15.24
N THR A 676 -29.95 11.03 14.10
CA THR A 676 -31.09 11.88 13.72
C THR A 676 -32.39 11.08 13.68
N ARG A 677 -32.39 9.93 13.00
CA ARG A 677 -33.58 9.07 12.90
C ARG A 677 -34.03 8.51 14.26
N SER A 678 -33.08 8.25 15.18
CA SER A 678 -33.39 7.85 16.55
C SER A 678 -34.09 8.97 17.33
N TYR A 679 -33.58 10.21 17.25
CA TYR A 679 -34.22 11.36 17.89
C TYR A 679 -35.57 11.73 17.26
N GLU A 680 -35.71 11.65 15.94
CA GLU A 680 -37.01 11.80 15.25
C GLU A 680 -38.02 10.76 15.75
N GLY A 681 -37.61 9.50 15.89
CA GLY A 681 -38.45 8.43 16.44
C GLY A 681 -38.88 8.70 17.89
N GLN A 682 -37.95 9.17 18.74
CA GLN A 682 -38.26 9.55 20.13
C GLN A 682 -39.21 10.74 20.21
N LEU A 683 -39.00 11.78 19.39
CA LEU A 683 -39.88 12.95 19.30
C LEU A 683 -41.27 12.58 18.76
N SER A 684 -41.36 11.66 17.80
CA SER A 684 -42.63 11.14 17.30
C SER A 684 -43.39 10.40 18.41
N MET A 685 -42.74 9.49 19.14
CA MET A 685 -43.36 8.78 20.27
C MET A 685 -43.78 9.73 21.40
N MET A 686 -42.97 10.75 21.72
CA MET A 686 -43.38 11.78 22.69
C MET A 686 -44.58 12.60 22.20
N SER A 687 -44.64 12.93 20.91
CA SER A 687 -45.76 13.69 20.32
C SER A 687 -47.05 12.88 20.34
N GLU A 688 -46.98 11.60 20.00
CA GLU A 688 -48.11 10.66 20.07
C GLU A 688 -48.59 10.46 21.52
N HIS A 689 -47.66 10.31 22.47
CA HIS A 689 -47.98 10.22 23.90
C HIS A 689 -48.61 11.52 24.46
N LEU A 690 -48.13 12.69 24.03
CA LEU A 690 -48.74 13.99 24.37
C LEU A 690 -50.14 14.13 23.77
N ALA A 691 -50.36 13.67 22.53
CA ALA A 691 -51.68 13.64 21.91
C ALA A 691 -52.65 12.76 22.72
N ALA A 692 -52.23 11.54 23.09
CA ALA A 692 -53.04 10.63 23.90
C ALA A 692 -53.31 11.15 25.34
N ILE A 693 -52.39 11.91 25.93
CA ILE A 693 -52.62 12.61 27.21
C ILE A 693 -53.63 13.76 27.03
N ASN A 694 -53.49 14.57 25.98
CA ASN A 694 -54.42 15.66 25.70
C ASN A 694 -55.83 15.16 25.39
N GLU A 695 -55.97 14.02 24.71
CA GLU A 695 -57.25 13.33 24.49
C GLU A 695 -57.89 12.92 25.83
N LYS A 696 -57.13 12.26 26.73
CA LYS A 696 -57.61 11.91 28.07
C LYS A 696 -57.97 13.12 28.95
N LEU A 697 -57.20 14.21 28.85
CA LEU A 697 -57.53 15.46 29.55
C LEU A 697 -58.81 16.10 29.00
N THR A 698 -59.05 15.96 27.69
CA THR A 698 -60.28 16.43 27.04
C THR A 698 -61.49 15.60 27.51
N THR A 699 -61.40 14.26 27.49
CA THR A 699 -62.50 13.41 27.98
C THR A 699 -62.80 13.64 29.46
N GLN A 700 -61.77 13.77 30.32
CA GLN A 700 -61.97 14.13 31.73
C GLN A 700 -62.61 15.51 31.91
N LYS A 701 -62.29 16.47 31.04
CA LYS A 701 -62.92 17.80 31.08
C LYS A 701 -64.40 17.74 30.68
N ASP A 702 -64.72 16.98 29.65
CA ASP A 702 -66.11 16.76 29.22
C ASP A 702 -66.92 16.06 30.33
N GLU A 703 -66.35 15.05 31.00
CA GLU A 703 -66.95 14.42 32.19
C GLU A 703 -67.19 15.43 33.33
N ILE A 704 -66.19 16.27 33.64
CA ILE A 704 -66.31 17.31 34.66
C ILE A 704 -67.41 18.32 34.31
N ASP A 705 -67.52 18.74 33.05
CA ASP A 705 -68.52 19.73 32.63
C ASP A 705 -69.93 19.12 32.55
N VAL A 706 -70.07 17.83 32.22
CA VAL A 706 -71.31 17.04 32.41
C VAL A 706 -71.70 16.97 33.89
N LEU A 707 -70.76 16.65 34.79
CA LEU A 707 -71.01 16.60 36.24
C LEU A 707 -71.39 17.98 36.81
N LYS A 708 -70.75 19.08 36.36
CA LYS A 708 -71.15 20.45 36.72
C LYS A 708 -72.55 20.79 36.20
N TYR A 709 -72.90 20.36 34.99
CA TYR A 709 -74.25 20.56 34.44
C TYR A 709 -75.31 19.84 35.27
N GLN A 710 -75.05 18.60 35.67
CA GLN A 710 -75.90 17.83 36.59
C GLN A 710 -76.01 18.53 37.97
N LEU A 711 -74.89 18.95 38.56
CA LEU A 711 -74.85 19.67 39.84
C LEU A 711 -75.66 20.97 39.79
N ASN A 712 -75.51 21.76 38.72
CA ASN A 712 -76.27 23.00 38.52
C ASN A 712 -77.77 22.75 38.34
N ASN A 713 -78.18 21.62 37.77
CA ASN A 713 -79.58 21.24 37.68
C ASN A 713 -80.14 20.74 39.04
N CYS A 714 -79.36 20.00 39.85
CA CYS A 714 -79.72 19.71 41.25
C CYS A 714 -79.83 20.98 42.12
N ASN A 715 -78.98 21.99 41.89
CA ASN A 715 -79.10 23.26 42.60
C ASN A 715 -80.33 24.09 42.15
N LYS A 716 -80.84 23.88 40.94
CA LYS A 716 -82.09 24.50 40.45
C LYS A 716 -83.35 23.85 41.03
N THR A 717 -83.34 22.56 41.37
CA THR A 717 -84.49 21.93 42.06
C THR A 717 -84.61 22.42 43.49
N ASN A 718 -83.51 22.56 44.22
CA ASN A 718 -83.52 23.09 45.60
C ASN A 718 -83.96 24.57 45.73
N LYS A 719 -83.83 25.40 44.68
CA LYS A 719 -84.30 26.80 44.69
C LYS A 719 -85.78 27.01 44.33
N LYS A 720 -86.53 25.95 43.97
CA LYS A 720 -87.98 26.03 43.71
C LYS A 720 -88.86 25.60 44.91
N GLY A 721 -88.27 25.36 46.08
CA GLY A 721 -88.95 24.86 47.29
C GLY A 721 -89.40 25.91 48.32
N LYS A 722 -89.40 27.22 48.00
CA LYS A 722 -89.93 28.29 48.86
C LYS A 722 -90.59 29.40 48.04
N ILE A 723 -91.88 29.22 47.73
CA ILE A 723 -92.95 30.25 47.63
C ILE A 723 -94.28 29.48 47.49
N LYS A 724 -94.84 29.07 48.62
CA LYS A 724 -96.24 29.23 49.04
C LYS A 724 -96.40 28.63 50.44
#